data_AF-A0A969EJD2-F1
#
_entry.id   AF-A0A969EJD2-F1
#
_cell.length_a   1.000
_cell.length_b   1.000
_cell.length_c   1.000
_cell.angle_alpha   90.00
_cell.angle_beta   90.00
_cell.angle_gamma   90.00
#
_symmetry.space_group_name_H-M   'P 1'
#
loop_
_entity.id
_entity.type
_entity.pdbx_description
1 polymer ?
#
loop_
_entity_poly.entity_id
_entity_poly.type
_entity_poly.pdbx_seq_one_letter_code
_entity_poly.pdbx_strand_id
1 'polypeptide(L)'
;MEKNNEFYYPFFQTLDAKGRPFVEYSLVAQKIQTSYDSLELFISKIPPIYSSFTRSVNHYDKAVKIFSEISSEYTSIEDIYLLYDQKLDARLSALKNNYDSTIINFNDYQRQIKPYPIKNYYQHYTVIPIRTYRLDGLLTNINFLTNQINLWDYSSWVDQVRSVISKDVADLRSKIILSDQKLTESLNNLRQNPDSPPYQFDKKVAFNLNHFERQSLVLSILQYKMFMQSILAINRKQTDSVNYMRQAEVASSLIHLNRKADTLIQEAGSRYNDYRVSKHKEFIASNFNGPKGLESYINAEKKEIGSSYQTYSNELHQSLSKLDKQFEQFTNKEMSVRIGRLTIPLTVQSPEVEAMDNGTLFTLVNRKNSDGSAYLAGIYKPDKKIKNIVTYVARINPDGKPAWVKDFNVSVDTTVVSDANNYLGPLVLTQEGCAFLVHAVKTTGEDRLNSFIYLDEKGDQKLSVRLKDKTYPRKLLYSEKNNSFIMLLKGKEEIQNNAEPESISIGSANVLGDVLWRKDYSITGNVVDLIPVIDGYLIAGNYSVIKDLAGKEYRTKISSQECSPFVMKISEHGEWVEVNPISTPSSIYIDRVIKVNDNSINLIGFQETFSTARDKTFDMSGKFFYIMTMLNTQVISTNY
;
A
#
# COMPACT_ATOMS: atom_id res chain seq x y z
N MET A 1 7.74 -94.09 63.04
CA MET A 1 8.10 -92.81 62.38
C MET A 1 7.07 -91.73 62.75
N GLU A 2 6.89 -91.43 64.04
CA GLU A 2 5.85 -90.48 64.52
C GLU A 2 6.41 -89.18 65.12
N LYS A 3 7.74 -89.05 65.17
CA LYS A 3 8.40 -87.84 65.69
C LYS A 3 8.39 -86.76 64.61
N ASN A 4 7.43 -85.82 64.68
CA ASN A 4 7.42 -84.44 64.13
C ASN A 4 6.03 -83.94 63.65
N ASN A 5 4.94 -84.67 63.90
CA ASN A 5 3.59 -84.22 63.50
C ASN A 5 3.20 -82.86 64.10
N GLU A 6 3.58 -82.59 65.36
CA GLU A 6 3.35 -81.29 66.01
C GLU A 6 4.10 -80.13 65.33
N PHE A 7 5.28 -80.39 64.75
CA PHE A 7 6.08 -79.39 64.04
C PHE A 7 5.45 -78.99 62.70
N TYR A 8 4.89 -79.96 61.95
CA TYR A 8 4.28 -79.71 60.64
C TYR A 8 2.82 -79.25 60.71
N TYR A 9 2.12 -79.54 61.81
CA TYR A 9 0.70 -79.22 61.97
C TYR A 9 0.30 -77.76 61.67
N PRO A 10 1.05 -76.72 62.08
CA PRO A 10 0.69 -75.33 61.75
C PRO A 10 0.62 -75.03 60.24
N PHE A 11 1.33 -75.80 59.41
CA PHE A 11 1.41 -75.58 57.96
C PHE A 11 0.35 -76.36 57.16
N PHE A 12 -0.09 -77.51 57.68
CA PHE A 12 -1.01 -78.42 56.98
C PHE A 12 -2.39 -78.55 57.64
N GLN A 13 -2.49 -78.26 58.94
CA GLN A 13 -3.74 -78.21 59.73
C GLN A 13 -4.57 -79.50 59.67
N THR A 14 -3.93 -80.66 59.52
CA THR A 14 -4.58 -81.98 59.45
C THR A 14 -4.66 -82.67 60.82
N LEU A 15 -5.79 -83.32 61.10
CA LEU A 15 -6.07 -84.03 62.35
C LEU A 15 -6.35 -85.52 62.08
N ASP A 16 -5.98 -86.41 63.00
CA ASP A 16 -6.37 -87.82 62.97
C ASP A 16 -7.83 -88.04 63.39
N ALA A 17 -8.30 -89.29 63.31
CA ALA A 17 -9.65 -89.68 63.72
C ALA A 17 -9.95 -89.46 65.23
N LYS A 18 -8.95 -89.11 66.03
CA LYS A 18 -9.04 -88.82 67.47
C LYS A 18 -8.81 -87.34 67.78
N GLY A 19 -8.77 -86.47 66.76
CA GLY A 19 -8.59 -85.02 66.90
C GLY A 19 -7.17 -84.60 67.27
N ARG A 20 -6.16 -85.45 67.08
CA ARG A 20 -4.75 -85.12 67.33
C ARG A 20 -4.06 -84.66 66.05
N PRO A 21 -3.12 -83.71 66.12
CA PRO A 21 -2.26 -83.34 64.99
C PRO A 21 -1.62 -84.56 64.33
N PHE A 22 -1.95 -84.78 63.05
CA PHE A 22 -1.37 -85.86 62.27
C PHE A 22 -1.15 -85.38 60.85
N VAL A 23 0.10 -85.34 60.42
CA VAL A 23 0.49 -84.92 59.07
C VAL A 23 1.16 -86.11 58.40
N GLU A 24 0.54 -86.65 57.35
CA GLU A 24 1.14 -87.74 56.60
C GLU A 24 2.43 -87.28 55.91
N TYR A 25 3.46 -88.13 55.92
CA TYR A 25 4.71 -87.87 55.21
C TYR A 25 4.49 -87.62 53.71
N SER A 26 3.52 -88.31 53.10
CA SER A 26 3.09 -88.12 51.70
C SER A 26 2.70 -86.67 51.41
N LEU A 27 1.97 -86.03 52.33
CA LEU A 27 1.51 -84.65 52.21
C LEU A 27 2.68 -83.66 52.31
N VAL A 28 3.62 -83.91 53.24
CA VAL A 28 4.85 -83.10 53.38
C VAL A 28 5.73 -83.24 52.15
N ALA A 29 5.97 -84.47 51.68
CA ALA A 29 6.76 -84.75 50.48
C ALA A 29 6.14 -84.13 49.23
N GLN A 30 4.81 -84.26 49.06
CA GLN A 30 4.08 -83.63 47.95
C GLN A 30 4.20 -82.10 48.00
N LYS A 31 4.10 -81.48 49.17
CA LYS A 31 4.25 -80.03 49.32
C LYS A 31 5.66 -79.56 49.00
N ILE A 32 6.69 -80.29 49.43
CA ILE A 32 8.09 -80.00 49.10
C ILE A 32 8.29 -80.12 47.58
N GLN A 33 7.83 -81.22 46.97
CA GLN A 33 7.95 -81.43 45.53
C GLN A 33 7.23 -80.34 44.73
N THR A 34 5.97 -80.04 45.08
CA THR A 34 5.20 -78.98 44.41
C THR A 34 5.87 -77.61 44.58
N SER A 35 6.52 -77.36 45.72
CA SER A 35 7.28 -76.12 45.94
C SER A 35 8.56 -76.08 45.11
N TYR A 36 9.25 -77.22 44.96
CA TYR A 36 10.44 -77.34 44.11
C TYR A 36 10.08 -77.13 42.63
N ASP A 37 9.04 -77.80 42.15
CA ASP A 37 8.52 -77.66 40.78
C ASP A 37 8.10 -76.20 40.50
N SER A 38 7.46 -75.55 41.48
CA SER A 38 7.09 -74.13 41.38
C SER A 38 8.31 -73.20 41.35
N LEU A 39 9.36 -73.49 42.11
CA LEU A 39 10.60 -72.71 42.13
C LEU A 39 11.39 -72.90 40.83
N GLU A 40 11.46 -74.12 40.30
CA GLU A 40 12.10 -74.40 39.01
C GLU A 40 11.36 -73.73 37.85
N LEU A 41 10.02 -73.75 37.89
CA LEU A 41 9.20 -73.01 36.94
C LEU A 41 9.43 -71.49 37.06
N PHE A 42 9.52 -70.95 38.27
CA PHE A 42 9.83 -69.53 38.50
C PHE A 42 11.21 -69.16 37.92
N ILE A 43 12.26 -69.91 38.26
CA ILE A 43 13.64 -69.66 37.82
C ILE A 43 13.76 -69.77 36.30
N SER A 44 13.06 -70.72 35.67
CA SER A 44 13.13 -70.92 34.23
C SER A 44 12.28 -69.94 33.41
N LYS A 45 11.13 -69.49 33.93
CA LYS A 45 10.16 -68.68 33.17
C LYS A 45 10.22 -67.18 33.44
N ILE A 46 10.49 -66.76 34.69
CA ILE A 46 10.44 -65.33 35.04
C ILE A 46 11.55 -64.49 34.39
N PRO A 47 12.82 -64.91 34.32
CA PRO A 47 13.88 -64.09 33.73
C PRO A 47 13.61 -63.66 32.27
N PRO A 48 13.20 -64.54 31.34
CA PRO A 48 12.89 -64.12 29.97
C PRO A 48 11.65 -63.21 29.92
N ILE A 49 10.60 -63.50 30.71
CA ILE A 49 9.39 -62.65 30.80
C ILE A 49 9.78 -61.22 31.23
N TYR A 50 10.56 -61.12 32.32
CA TYR A 50 11.04 -59.85 32.84
C TYR A 50 11.91 -59.11 31.82
N SER A 51 12.78 -59.84 31.11
CA SER A 51 13.65 -59.25 30.09
C SER A 51 12.85 -58.64 28.94
N SER A 52 11.90 -59.39 28.36
CA SER A 52 11.06 -58.90 27.25
C SER A 52 10.15 -57.76 27.69
N PHE A 53 9.56 -57.84 28.88
CA PHE A 53 8.77 -56.76 29.46
C PHE A 53 9.61 -55.48 29.62
N THR A 54 10.75 -55.57 30.31
CA THR A 54 11.63 -54.43 30.58
C THR A 54 12.14 -53.81 29.29
N ARG A 55 12.49 -54.62 28.28
CA ARG A 55 12.88 -54.13 26.95
C ARG A 55 11.76 -53.35 26.29
N SER A 56 10.51 -53.83 26.35
CA SER A 56 9.37 -53.10 25.78
C SER A 56 9.21 -51.72 26.41
N VAL A 57 9.25 -51.63 27.75
CA VAL A 57 9.15 -50.35 28.48
C VAL A 57 10.29 -49.41 28.11
N ASN A 58 11.54 -49.91 28.13
CA ASN A 58 12.73 -49.10 27.84
C ASN A 58 12.74 -48.56 26.41
N HIS A 59 12.30 -49.37 25.43
CA HIS A 59 12.20 -48.91 24.05
C HIS A 59 11.10 -47.86 23.88
N TYR A 60 9.97 -48.02 24.57
CA TYR A 60 8.89 -47.04 24.49
C TYR A 60 9.27 -45.70 25.12
N ASP A 61 9.91 -45.73 26.30
CA ASP A 61 10.45 -44.52 26.95
C ASP A 61 11.44 -43.78 26.05
N LYS A 62 12.31 -44.51 25.33
CA LYS A 62 13.20 -43.91 24.32
C LYS A 62 12.44 -43.27 23.17
N ALA A 63 11.40 -43.93 22.65
CA ALA A 63 10.56 -43.38 21.57
C ALA A 63 9.90 -42.06 22.01
N VAL A 64 9.28 -42.05 23.19
CA VAL A 64 8.66 -40.87 23.79
C VAL A 64 9.66 -39.72 23.96
N LYS A 65 10.87 -40.01 24.47
CA LYS A 65 11.93 -38.99 24.64
C LYS A 65 12.36 -38.40 23.30
N ILE A 66 12.60 -39.23 22.29
CA ILE A 66 12.97 -38.74 20.94
C ILE A 66 11.84 -37.87 20.36
N PHE A 67 10.58 -38.28 20.49
CA PHE A 67 9.45 -37.48 20.02
C PHE A 67 9.35 -36.15 20.78
N SER A 68 9.56 -36.16 22.11
CA SER A 68 9.60 -34.95 22.93
C SER A 68 10.71 -33.99 22.50
N GLU A 69 11.91 -34.50 22.21
CA GLU A 69 13.03 -33.70 21.70
C GLU A 69 12.68 -33.07 20.34
N ILE A 70 12.12 -33.85 19.41
CA ILE A 70 11.63 -33.33 18.12
C ILE A 70 10.57 -32.24 18.34
N SER A 71 9.60 -32.48 19.23
CA SER A 71 8.53 -31.52 19.54
C SER A 71 8.99 -30.23 20.21
N SER A 72 10.18 -30.25 20.81
CA SER A 72 10.79 -29.09 21.46
C SER A 72 11.60 -28.26 20.47
N GLU A 73 12.24 -28.92 19.49
CA GLU A 73 13.04 -28.25 18.44
C GLU A 73 12.17 -27.68 17.31
N TYR A 74 11.10 -28.38 16.93
CA TYR A 74 10.20 -27.96 15.85
C TYR A 74 8.84 -27.55 16.42
N THR A 75 8.51 -26.27 16.30
CA THR A 75 7.33 -25.72 17.00
C THR A 75 6.00 -26.09 16.36
N SER A 76 6.03 -26.43 15.06
CA SER A 76 4.89 -26.76 14.23
C SER A 76 5.20 -27.96 13.32
N ILE A 77 4.16 -28.58 12.77
CA ILE A 77 4.34 -29.70 11.84
C ILE A 77 4.91 -29.20 10.51
N GLU A 78 4.57 -27.98 10.12
CA GLU A 78 5.13 -27.30 8.96
C GLU A 78 6.64 -27.06 9.11
N ASP A 79 7.14 -26.81 10.34
CA ASP A 79 8.57 -26.72 10.60
C ASP A 79 9.27 -28.05 10.36
N ILE A 80 8.68 -29.17 10.80
CA ILE A 80 9.21 -30.51 10.49
C ILE A 80 9.32 -30.70 8.97
N TYR A 81 8.29 -30.29 8.23
CA TYR A 81 8.25 -30.44 6.77
C TYR A 81 9.30 -29.58 6.07
N LEU A 82 9.43 -28.30 6.45
CA LEU A 82 10.30 -27.35 5.77
C LEU A 82 11.77 -27.44 6.19
N LEU A 83 12.04 -27.81 7.44
CA LEU A 83 13.40 -27.97 7.99
C LEU A 83 13.90 -29.42 7.94
N TYR A 84 13.20 -30.30 7.21
CA TYR A 84 13.61 -31.68 7.07
C TYR A 84 15.00 -31.79 6.44
N ASP A 85 15.87 -32.50 7.15
CA ASP A 85 17.24 -32.82 6.76
C ASP A 85 17.60 -34.26 7.19
N GLN A 86 18.84 -34.67 6.90
CA GLN A 86 19.33 -36.01 7.25
C GLN A 86 19.39 -36.25 8.77
N LYS A 87 19.62 -35.20 9.58
CA LYS A 87 19.67 -35.29 11.04
C LYS A 87 18.28 -35.57 11.60
N LEU A 88 17.26 -34.87 11.12
CA LEU A 88 15.86 -35.10 11.48
C LEU A 88 15.39 -36.48 11.01
N ASP A 89 15.74 -36.89 9.78
CA ASP A 89 15.38 -38.23 9.28
C ASP A 89 15.99 -39.37 10.12
N ALA A 90 17.24 -39.20 10.57
CA ALA A 90 17.88 -40.16 11.48
C ALA A 90 17.14 -40.25 12.82
N ARG A 91 16.67 -39.12 13.37
CA ARG A 91 15.85 -39.10 14.60
C ARG A 91 14.48 -39.72 14.40
N LEU A 92 13.81 -39.45 13.28
CA LEU A 92 12.53 -40.08 12.92
C LEU A 92 12.70 -41.60 12.73
N SER A 93 13.80 -42.05 12.14
CA SER A 93 14.17 -43.47 12.05
C SER A 93 14.35 -44.10 13.43
N ALA A 94 15.09 -43.43 14.31
CA ALA A 94 15.33 -43.91 15.67
C ALA A 94 14.02 -43.97 16.49
N LEU A 95 13.14 -42.98 16.32
CA LEU A 95 11.80 -42.95 16.90
C LEU A 95 10.99 -44.18 16.48
N LYS A 96 10.85 -44.39 15.16
CA LYS A 96 10.12 -45.52 14.60
C LYS A 96 10.70 -46.86 15.05
N ASN A 97 12.02 -47.04 14.98
CA ASN A 97 12.68 -48.29 15.37
C ASN A 97 12.47 -48.63 16.86
N ASN A 98 12.51 -47.63 17.75
CA ASN A 98 12.26 -47.85 19.18
C ASN A 98 10.78 -48.19 19.43
N TYR A 99 9.85 -47.53 18.75
CA TYR A 99 8.43 -47.90 18.84
C TYR A 99 8.17 -49.32 18.32
N ASP A 100 8.66 -49.67 17.12
CA ASP A 100 8.48 -51.01 16.55
C ASP A 100 9.10 -52.09 17.47
N SER A 101 10.27 -51.80 18.06
CA SER A 101 10.91 -52.67 19.06
C SER A 101 10.07 -52.82 20.32
N THR A 102 9.33 -51.79 20.74
CA THR A 102 8.39 -51.89 21.86
C THR A 102 7.34 -52.95 21.58
N ILE A 103 6.70 -52.87 20.40
CA ILE A 103 5.64 -53.78 19.99
C ILE A 103 6.17 -55.22 19.90
N ILE A 104 7.33 -55.43 19.29
CA ILE A 104 7.97 -56.75 19.18
C ILE A 104 8.23 -57.36 20.56
N ASN A 105 8.87 -56.61 21.46
CA ASN A 105 9.21 -57.11 22.80
C ASN A 105 7.96 -57.31 23.67
N PHE A 106 6.93 -56.48 23.51
CA PHE A 106 5.67 -56.63 24.24
C PHE A 106 4.90 -57.87 23.78
N ASN A 107 4.83 -58.12 22.47
CA ASN A 107 4.22 -59.34 21.93
C ASN A 107 4.99 -60.60 22.38
N ASP A 108 6.33 -60.53 22.45
CA ASP A 108 7.15 -61.60 22.99
C ASP A 108 6.89 -61.83 24.49
N TYR A 109 6.80 -60.76 25.28
CA TYR A 109 6.37 -60.81 26.68
C TYR A 109 5.00 -61.51 26.83
N GLN A 110 3.99 -61.11 26.04
CA GLN A 110 2.66 -61.72 26.07
C GLN A 110 2.70 -63.22 25.72
N ARG A 111 3.54 -63.60 24.76
CA ARG A 111 3.76 -65.01 24.40
C ARG A 111 4.39 -65.80 25.53
N GLN A 112 5.37 -65.22 26.22
CA GLN A 112 6.13 -65.91 27.28
C GLN A 112 5.40 -65.99 28.62
N ILE A 113 4.51 -65.05 28.93
CA ILE A 113 3.71 -65.08 30.17
C ILE A 113 2.52 -66.03 30.07
N LYS A 114 2.05 -66.37 28.86
CA LYS A 114 0.90 -67.27 28.65
C LYS A 114 1.05 -68.65 29.33
N PRO A 115 2.22 -69.32 29.32
CA PRO A 115 2.46 -70.58 30.05
C PRO A 115 2.64 -70.40 31.56
N TYR A 116 2.77 -69.16 32.05
CA TYR A 116 2.91 -68.82 33.48
C TYR A 116 1.91 -67.69 33.84
N PRO A 117 0.59 -67.97 33.80
CA PRO A 117 -0.42 -66.94 33.97
C PRO A 117 -0.42 -66.41 35.42
N ILE A 118 -0.29 -65.09 35.56
CA ILE A 118 -0.43 -64.41 36.85
C ILE A 118 -1.90 -64.03 37.03
N LYS A 119 -2.49 -64.42 38.18
CA LYS A 119 -3.91 -64.18 38.47
C LYS A 119 -4.24 -62.68 38.37
N ASN A 120 -5.30 -62.36 37.63
CA ASN A 120 -5.80 -61.00 37.37
C ASN A 120 -4.88 -60.09 36.53
N TYR A 121 -3.84 -60.66 35.90
CA TYR A 121 -2.87 -59.91 35.10
C TYR A 121 -2.96 -60.33 33.62
N TYR A 122 -3.69 -59.54 32.84
CA TYR A 122 -3.99 -59.79 31.42
C TYR A 122 -3.73 -58.52 30.61
N GLN A 123 -2.46 -58.22 30.43
CA GLN A 123 -2.03 -57.00 29.76
C GLN A 123 -2.27 -57.09 28.26
N HIS A 124 -2.87 -56.04 27.71
CA HIS A 124 -2.97 -55.80 26.28
C HIS A 124 -2.72 -54.32 26.01
N TYR A 125 -2.30 -54.02 24.79
CA TYR A 125 -2.12 -52.65 24.34
C TYR A 125 -3.14 -52.28 23.26
N THR A 126 -3.43 -50.99 23.20
CA THR A 126 -4.20 -50.33 22.15
C THR A 126 -3.35 -49.23 21.55
N VAL A 127 -3.27 -49.21 20.23
CA VAL A 127 -2.49 -48.22 19.47
C VAL A 127 -3.37 -47.00 19.18
N ILE A 128 -2.89 -45.82 19.55
CA ILE A 128 -3.57 -44.54 19.37
C ILE A 128 -2.84 -43.71 18.31
N PRO A 129 -3.53 -43.23 17.26
CA PRO A 129 -2.91 -42.41 16.23
C PRO A 129 -2.56 -41.01 16.75
N ILE A 130 -1.44 -40.46 16.25
CA ILE A 130 -1.06 -39.06 16.46
C ILE A 130 -1.74 -38.23 15.37
N ARG A 131 -2.77 -37.46 15.73
CA ARG A 131 -3.55 -36.62 14.80
C ARG A 131 -3.14 -35.16 14.88
N THR A 132 -2.82 -34.68 16.08
CA THR A 132 -2.42 -33.29 16.31
C THR A 132 -1.03 -33.25 16.93
N TYR A 133 -0.07 -32.77 16.13
CA TYR A 133 1.31 -32.60 16.56
C TYR A 133 1.40 -31.74 17.83
N ARG A 134 2.20 -32.18 18.80
CA ARG A 134 2.39 -31.59 20.15
C ARG A 134 1.20 -31.65 21.10
N LEU A 135 0.03 -32.12 20.69
CA LEU A 135 -1.05 -32.49 21.63
C LEU A 135 -1.04 -33.99 21.88
N ASP A 136 -0.87 -34.76 20.80
CA ASP A 136 -0.73 -36.21 20.84
C ASP A 136 0.75 -36.61 20.98
N GLY A 137 1.01 -37.80 21.53
CA GLY A 137 2.36 -38.37 21.58
C GLY A 137 3.29 -37.84 22.68
N LEU A 138 2.85 -36.90 23.53
CA LEU A 138 3.68 -36.30 24.60
C LEU A 138 3.44 -36.88 26.01
N LEU A 139 2.58 -37.88 26.17
CA LEU A 139 2.38 -38.54 27.47
C LEU A 139 3.64 -39.33 27.87
N THR A 140 4.40 -38.78 28.81
CA THR A 140 5.70 -39.34 29.23
C THR A 140 5.62 -40.51 30.20
N ASN A 141 4.48 -40.68 30.88
CA ASN A 141 4.32 -41.69 31.93
C ASN A 141 3.23 -42.72 31.57
N ILE A 142 3.51 -43.60 30.61
CA ILE A 142 2.61 -44.71 30.31
C ILE A 142 2.88 -45.86 31.29
N ASN A 143 1.83 -46.26 32.02
CA ASN A 143 1.95 -47.33 33.00
C ASN A 143 1.77 -48.70 32.35
N PHE A 144 2.91 -49.33 32.04
CA PHE A 144 2.99 -50.70 31.51
C PHE A 144 2.65 -51.77 32.55
N LEU A 145 2.28 -51.44 33.79
CA LEU A 145 1.84 -52.41 34.80
C LEU A 145 0.32 -52.57 34.89
N THR A 146 -0.42 -51.87 34.03
CA THR A 146 -1.88 -51.97 33.95
C THR A 146 -2.31 -53.02 32.93
N ASN A 147 -3.54 -53.52 33.03
CA ASN A 147 -4.07 -54.46 32.04
C ASN A 147 -4.37 -53.79 30.68
N GLN A 148 -4.58 -52.47 30.65
CA GLN A 148 -4.93 -51.70 29.47
C GLN A 148 -3.87 -50.63 29.20
N ILE A 149 -3.04 -50.85 28.20
CA ILE A 149 -1.90 -49.97 27.88
C ILE A 149 -2.22 -49.21 26.59
N ASN A 150 -2.21 -47.89 26.66
CA ASN A 150 -2.40 -47.04 25.48
C ASN A 150 -1.03 -46.61 24.95
N LEU A 151 -0.69 -47.02 23.72
CA LEU A 151 0.57 -46.67 23.05
C LEU A 151 0.30 -45.73 21.88
N TRP A 152 1.09 -44.67 21.74
CA TRP A 152 1.01 -43.78 20.59
C TRP A 152 1.68 -44.40 19.37
N ASP A 153 1.05 -44.28 18.20
CA ASP A 153 1.55 -44.83 16.94
C ASP A 153 2.62 -43.94 16.31
N TYR A 154 3.83 -43.96 16.88
CA TYR A 154 4.95 -43.22 16.32
C TYR A 154 5.38 -43.73 14.94
N SER A 155 5.18 -45.02 14.64
CA SER A 155 5.50 -45.59 13.33
C SER A 155 4.69 -44.93 12.22
N SER A 156 3.35 -45.02 12.32
CA SER A 156 2.47 -44.48 11.28
C SER A 156 2.63 -42.96 11.15
N TRP A 157 2.88 -42.25 12.24
CA TRP A 157 3.17 -40.81 12.20
C TRP A 157 4.46 -40.48 11.44
N VAL A 158 5.56 -41.21 11.70
CA VAL A 158 6.82 -41.05 10.96
C VAL A 158 6.63 -41.32 9.46
N ASP A 159 5.90 -42.39 9.12
CA ASP A 159 5.63 -42.75 7.73
C ASP A 159 4.77 -41.67 7.02
N GLN A 160 3.79 -41.09 7.71
CA GLN A 160 3.00 -39.96 7.20
C GLN A 160 3.86 -38.72 6.96
N VAL A 161 4.71 -38.34 7.92
CA VAL A 161 5.64 -37.20 7.79
C VAL A 161 6.53 -37.37 6.57
N ARG A 162 7.14 -38.54 6.41
CA ARG A 162 7.98 -38.86 5.24
C ARG A 162 7.21 -38.85 3.93
N SER A 163 5.95 -39.30 3.93
CA SER A 163 5.10 -39.24 2.73
C SER A 163 4.83 -37.80 2.30
N VAL A 164 4.49 -36.90 3.24
CA VAL A 164 4.24 -35.48 2.93
C VAL A 164 5.51 -34.81 2.41
N ILE A 165 6.66 -35.11 3.01
CA ILE A 165 7.95 -34.54 2.58
C ILE A 165 8.34 -35.02 1.18
N SER A 166 8.29 -36.33 0.94
CA SER A 166 8.73 -36.93 -0.33
C SER A 166 7.80 -36.62 -1.51
N LYS A 167 6.53 -36.31 -1.25
CA LYS A 167 5.55 -35.97 -2.29
C LYS A 167 5.33 -34.47 -2.37
N ASP A 168 4.69 -33.89 -1.37
CA ASP A 168 4.13 -32.54 -1.45
C ASP A 168 5.24 -31.48 -1.31
N VAL A 169 6.13 -31.63 -0.32
CA VAL A 169 7.22 -30.66 -0.09
C VAL A 169 8.27 -30.72 -1.19
N ALA A 170 8.66 -31.92 -1.61
CA ALA A 170 9.62 -32.11 -2.70
C ALA A 170 9.12 -31.50 -4.03
N ASP A 171 7.89 -31.79 -4.42
CA ASP A 171 7.24 -31.18 -5.60
C ASP A 171 7.15 -29.66 -5.47
N LEU A 172 6.74 -29.16 -4.30
CA LEU A 172 6.69 -27.71 -4.04
C LEU A 172 8.06 -27.05 -4.18
N ARG A 173 9.13 -27.61 -3.59
CA ARG A 173 10.50 -27.10 -3.70
C ARG A 173 10.95 -27.03 -5.16
N SER A 174 10.74 -28.10 -5.93
CA SER A 174 11.08 -28.13 -7.36
C SER A 174 10.30 -27.08 -8.16
N LYS A 175 8.98 -26.94 -7.93
CA LYS A 175 8.14 -25.93 -8.60
C LYS A 175 8.53 -24.51 -8.26
N ILE A 176 8.90 -24.23 -7.02
CA ILE A 176 9.37 -22.92 -6.57
C ILE A 176 10.67 -22.55 -7.28
N ILE A 177 11.65 -23.47 -7.34
CA ILE A 177 12.93 -23.26 -8.03
C ILE A 177 12.69 -22.97 -9.51
N LEU A 178 11.91 -23.82 -10.19
CA LEU A 178 11.59 -23.67 -11.60
C LEU A 178 10.84 -22.35 -11.88
N SER A 179 9.93 -21.95 -11.00
CA SER A 179 9.18 -20.70 -11.16
C SER A 179 10.08 -19.48 -11.05
N ASP A 180 11.06 -19.48 -10.14
CA ASP A 180 12.03 -18.39 -10.02
C ASP A 180 12.97 -18.30 -11.21
N GLN A 181 13.42 -19.44 -11.74
CA GLN A 181 14.22 -19.50 -12.97
C GLN A 181 13.46 -18.87 -14.14
N LYS A 182 12.19 -19.27 -14.35
CA LYS A 182 11.33 -18.70 -15.41
C LYS A 182 11.05 -17.22 -15.22
N LEU A 183 10.83 -16.77 -13.97
CA LEU A 183 10.67 -15.34 -13.66
C LEU A 183 11.95 -14.56 -13.97
N THR A 184 13.11 -15.09 -13.60
CA THR A 184 14.40 -14.44 -13.82
C THR A 184 14.73 -14.36 -15.31
N GLU A 185 14.49 -15.44 -16.05
CA GLU A 185 14.62 -15.47 -17.51
C GLU A 185 13.68 -14.45 -18.16
N SER A 186 12.41 -14.42 -17.76
CA SER A 186 11.45 -13.45 -18.30
C SER A 186 11.82 -12.00 -17.98
N LEU A 187 12.33 -11.72 -16.78
CA LEU A 187 12.85 -10.39 -16.42
C LEU A 187 14.04 -9.99 -17.28
N ASN A 188 14.99 -10.90 -17.52
CA ASN A 188 16.14 -10.64 -18.38
C ASN A 188 15.69 -10.40 -19.83
N ASN A 189 14.76 -11.22 -20.33
CA ASN A 189 14.19 -11.06 -21.67
C ASN A 189 13.43 -9.73 -21.81
N LEU A 190 12.66 -9.31 -20.80
CA LEU A 190 11.97 -8.01 -20.77
C LEU A 190 12.94 -6.82 -20.73
N ARG A 191 14.10 -6.96 -20.07
CA ARG A 191 15.14 -5.92 -20.05
C ARG A 191 15.82 -5.76 -21.41
N GLN A 192 16.03 -6.85 -22.14
CA GLN A 192 16.71 -6.85 -23.45
C GLN A 192 15.75 -6.54 -24.61
N ASN A 193 14.60 -7.21 -24.61
CA ASN A 193 13.53 -7.05 -25.56
C ASN A 193 12.25 -6.70 -24.80
N PRO A 194 11.95 -5.39 -24.68
CA PRO A 194 10.79 -4.92 -23.96
C PRO A 194 9.52 -5.62 -24.38
N ASP A 195 9.32 -6.03 -25.64
CA ASP A 195 8.07 -6.61 -26.14
C ASP A 195 7.77 -8.05 -25.70
N SER A 196 8.76 -8.79 -25.17
CA SER A 196 8.62 -10.19 -24.74
C SER A 196 7.52 -10.39 -23.69
N PRO A 197 6.53 -11.30 -23.84
CA PRO A 197 5.43 -11.41 -22.89
C PRO A 197 5.92 -11.77 -21.47
N PRO A 198 5.33 -11.19 -20.40
CA PRO A 198 5.72 -11.52 -19.02
C PRO A 198 5.30 -12.96 -18.68
N TYR A 199 6.13 -13.66 -17.91
CA TYR A 199 5.82 -14.98 -17.42
C TYR A 199 4.65 -14.94 -16.42
N GLN A 200 3.65 -15.79 -16.67
CA GLN A 200 2.49 -15.97 -15.80
C GLN A 200 2.83 -16.96 -14.69
N PHE A 201 3.02 -16.43 -13.48
CA PHE A 201 3.30 -17.24 -12.30
C PHE A 201 2.10 -18.12 -11.92
N ASP A 202 2.35 -19.40 -11.66
CA ASP A 202 1.31 -20.33 -11.23
C ASP A 202 0.85 -20.03 -9.79
N LYS A 203 -0.38 -19.50 -9.68
CA LYS A 203 -1.00 -19.17 -8.39
C LYS A 203 -1.10 -20.38 -7.45
N LYS A 204 -1.12 -21.61 -7.96
CA LYS A 204 -1.11 -22.83 -7.13
C LYS A 204 0.19 -22.97 -6.35
N VAL A 205 1.33 -22.54 -6.90
CA VAL A 205 2.62 -22.56 -6.19
C VAL A 205 2.59 -21.61 -4.99
N ALA A 206 2.07 -20.39 -5.16
CA ALA A 206 1.90 -19.46 -4.05
C ALA A 206 0.90 -19.98 -2.99
N PHE A 207 -0.21 -20.59 -3.42
CA PHE A 207 -1.20 -21.16 -2.52
C PHE A 207 -0.61 -22.30 -1.67
N ASN A 208 0.09 -23.25 -2.32
CA ASN A 208 0.75 -24.36 -1.65
C ASN A 208 1.86 -23.89 -0.72
N LEU A 209 2.66 -22.89 -1.10
CA LEU A 209 3.67 -22.32 -0.22
C LEU A 209 3.05 -21.64 1.01
N ASN A 210 1.94 -20.91 0.83
CA ASN A 210 1.21 -20.30 1.95
C ASN A 210 0.56 -21.31 2.91
N HIS A 211 0.27 -22.53 2.43
CA HIS A 211 -0.22 -23.61 3.29
C HIS A 211 0.83 -23.99 4.34
N PHE A 212 2.10 -24.08 3.95
CA PHE A 212 3.21 -24.42 4.85
C PHE A 212 3.83 -23.19 5.55
N GLU A 213 3.82 -22.02 4.92
CA GLU A 213 4.43 -20.81 5.47
C GLU A 213 3.74 -19.52 4.98
N ARG A 214 2.84 -18.96 5.80
CA ARG A 214 2.06 -17.75 5.46
C ARG A 214 2.91 -16.50 5.15
N GLN A 215 4.08 -16.38 5.78
CA GLN A 215 4.99 -15.24 5.61
C GLN A 215 6.29 -15.67 4.93
N SER A 216 6.20 -16.47 3.88
CA SER A 216 7.38 -17.05 3.24
C SER A 216 8.34 -15.99 2.67
N LEU A 217 9.63 -16.14 2.97
CA LEU A 217 10.72 -15.36 2.36
C LEU A 217 10.74 -15.57 0.84
N VAL A 218 10.56 -16.81 0.39
CA VAL A 218 10.58 -17.13 -1.03
C VAL A 218 9.40 -16.50 -1.76
N LEU A 219 8.21 -16.55 -1.15
CA LEU A 219 7.03 -15.92 -1.75
C LEU A 219 7.22 -14.41 -1.93
N SER A 220 7.80 -13.71 -0.95
CA SER A 220 8.07 -12.27 -1.08
C SER A 220 9.04 -11.95 -2.24
N ILE A 221 10.06 -12.78 -2.45
CA ILE A 221 11.00 -12.62 -3.57
C ILE A 221 10.30 -12.86 -4.92
N LEU A 222 9.50 -13.92 -5.01
CA LEU A 222 8.73 -14.24 -6.21
C LEU A 222 7.72 -13.12 -6.53
N GLN A 223 7.01 -12.60 -5.53
CA GLN A 223 6.07 -11.48 -5.67
C GLN A 223 6.77 -10.21 -6.14
N TYR A 224 7.95 -9.90 -5.58
CA TYR A 224 8.78 -8.79 -6.05
C TYR A 224 9.15 -8.96 -7.53
N LYS A 225 9.70 -10.13 -7.92
CA LYS A 225 10.08 -10.41 -9.33
C LYS A 225 8.87 -10.34 -10.28
N MET A 226 7.73 -10.90 -9.88
CA MET A 226 6.48 -10.81 -10.63
C MET A 226 6.06 -9.34 -10.85
N PHE A 227 6.17 -8.52 -9.81
CA PHE A 227 5.84 -7.11 -9.88
C PHE A 227 6.82 -6.34 -10.77
N MET A 228 8.11 -6.66 -10.73
CA MET A 228 9.11 -6.04 -11.61
C MET A 228 8.84 -6.28 -13.10
N GLN A 229 8.31 -7.45 -13.49
CA GLN A 229 7.88 -7.69 -14.87
C GLN A 229 6.78 -6.69 -15.28
N SER A 230 5.87 -6.35 -14.37
CA SER A 230 4.79 -5.39 -14.66
C SER A 230 5.32 -3.96 -14.82
N ILE A 231 6.36 -3.56 -14.08
CA ILE A 231 7.03 -2.27 -14.25
C ILE A 231 7.68 -2.19 -15.63
N LEU A 232 8.47 -3.20 -15.98
CA LEU A 232 9.15 -3.26 -17.29
C LEU A 232 8.15 -3.25 -18.45
N ALA A 233 7.00 -3.92 -18.29
CA ALA A 233 5.93 -3.90 -19.28
C ALA A 233 5.27 -2.52 -19.44
N ILE A 234 5.19 -1.69 -18.39
CA ILE A 234 4.64 -0.33 -18.46
C ILE A 234 5.67 0.65 -19.05
N ASN A 235 6.95 0.49 -18.70
CA ASN A 235 8.06 1.25 -19.28
C ASN A 235 8.18 1.05 -20.82
N ARG A 236 7.50 0.05 -21.40
CA ARG A 236 7.35 -0.14 -22.85
C ARG A 236 6.63 0.98 -23.59
N LYS A 237 5.73 1.72 -22.91
CA LYS A 237 4.88 2.69 -23.60
C LYS A 237 5.76 3.87 -24.03
N GLN A 238 6.30 3.78 -25.25
CA GLN A 238 7.12 4.82 -25.86
C GLN A 238 6.47 6.18 -25.63
N THR A 239 7.26 7.05 -25.02
CA THR A 239 7.00 8.46 -24.93
C THR A 239 7.17 9.03 -26.32
N ASP A 240 6.07 9.27 -27.04
CA ASP A 240 6.09 10.14 -28.22
C ASP A 240 6.84 11.41 -27.82
N SER A 241 7.93 11.72 -28.52
CA SER A 241 8.87 12.80 -28.14
C SER A 241 8.21 14.18 -28.13
N VAL A 242 7.00 14.29 -28.69
CA VAL A 242 6.22 15.51 -28.88
C VAL A 242 5.14 15.69 -27.80
N ASN A 243 4.65 14.62 -27.15
CA ASN A 243 3.56 14.72 -26.17
C ASN A 243 4.06 14.68 -24.72
N TYR A 244 4.55 15.82 -24.22
CA TYR A 244 5.10 15.95 -22.87
C TYR A 244 4.12 15.59 -21.74
N MET A 245 2.81 15.73 -21.97
CA MET A 245 1.78 15.32 -21.01
C MET A 245 1.79 13.80 -20.80
N ARG A 246 1.81 13.04 -21.90
CA ARG A 246 1.93 11.58 -21.85
C ARG A 246 3.24 11.13 -21.21
N GLN A 247 4.34 11.86 -21.44
CA GLN A 247 5.63 11.57 -20.80
C GLN A 247 5.55 11.75 -19.28
N ALA A 248 4.95 12.85 -18.84
CA ALA A 248 4.72 13.11 -17.43
C ALA A 248 3.82 12.02 -16.79
N GLU A 249 2.76 11.57 -17.48
CA GLU A 249 1.89 10.49 -17.00
C GLU A 249 2.63 9.16 -16.81
N VAL A 250 3.47 8.78 -17.77
CA VAL A 250 4.27 7.54 -17.69
C VAL A 250 5.29 7.64 -16.57
N ALA A 251 6.09 8.71 -16.52
CA ALA A 251 7.10 8.90 -15.48
C ALA A 251 6.48 8.90 -14.07
N SER A 252 5.37 9.61 -13.91
CA SER A 252 4.59 9.62 -12.67
C SER A 252 4.09 8.23 -12.25
N SER A 253 3.55 7.46 -13.20
CA SER A 253 3.12 6.08 -12.93
C SER A 253 4.29 5.20 -12.51
N LEU A 254 5.45 5.37 -13.13
CA LEU A 254 6.66 4.62 -12.80
C LEU A 254 7.20 4.98 -11.40
N ILE A 255 7.11 6.24 -10.96
CA ILE A 255 7.45 6.66 -9.58
C ILE A 255 6.60 5.89 -8.55
N HIS A 256 5.28 5.81 -8.78
CA HIS A 256 4.36 5.07 -7.91
C HIS A 256 4.68 3.58 -7.84
N LEU A 257 4.87 2.97 -9.01
CA LEU A 257 5.24 1.55 -9.09
C LEU A 257 6.58 1.29 -8.41
N ASN A 258 7.55 2.20 -8.55
CA ASN A 258 8.85 2.10 -7.92
C ASN A 258 8.75 2.09 -6.38
N ARG A 259 7.91 2.95 -5.78
CA ARG A 259 7.63 2.90 -4.32
C ARG A 259 7.02 1.57 -3.87
N LYS A 260 6.14 0.98 -4.69
CA LYS A 260 5.59 -0.34 -4.41
C LYS A 260 6.64 -1.45 -4.54
N ALA A 261 7.57 -1.32 -5.49
CA ALA A 261 8.70 -2.24 -5.62
C ALA A 261 9.62 -2.16 -4.39
N ASP A 262 9.89 -0.95 -3.89
CA ASP A 262 10.65 -0.72 -2.65
C ASP A 262 9.97 -1.42 -1.46
N THR A 263 8.65 -1.28 -1.32
CA THR A 263 7.89 -1.96 -0.27
C THR A 263 8.03 -3.48 -0.34
N LEU A 264 7.91 -4.07 -1.54
CA LEU A 264 8.01 -5.52 -1.73
C LEU A 264 9.42 -6.06 -1.46
N ILE A 265 10.47 -5.34 -1.87
CA ILE A 265 11.85 -5.77 -1.60
C ILE A 265 12.23 -5.55 -0.12
N GLN A 266 11.69 -4.52 0.54
CA GLN A 266 11.84 -4.33 1.98
C GLN A 266 11.13 -5.44 2.75
N GLU A 267 9.96 -5.88 2.30
CA GLU A 267 9.27 -7.04 2.86
C GLU A 267 10.16 -8.29 2.75
N ALA A 268 10.74 -8.58 1.58
CA ALA A 268 11.70 -9.68 1.43
C ALA A 268 12.91 -9.54 2.38
N GLY A 269 13.46 -8.32 2.52
CA GLY A 269 14.54 -8.02 3.47
C GLY A 269 14.15 -8.24 4.93
N SER A 270 12.96 -7.83 5.35
CA SER A 270 12.46 -8.02 6.72
C SER A 270 12.25 -9.50 7.07
N ARG A 271 12.02 -10.34 6.06
CA ARG A 271 11.82 -11.78 6.17
C ARG A 271 13.14 -12.56 6.06
N TYR A 272 14.26 -11.88 5.80
CA TYR A 272 15.58 -12.51 5.73
C TYR A 272 16.14 -12.74 7.15
N ASN A 273 16.25 -14.00 7.55
CA ASN A 273 16.94 -14.44 8.76
C ASN A 273 17.35 -15.91 8.64
N ASP A 274 18.30 -16.36 9.47
CA ASP A 274 18.88 -17.70 9.39
C ASP A 274 17.84 -18.84 9.46
N TYR A 275 16.80 -18.65 10.28
CA TYR A 275 15.73 -19.65 10.44
C TYR A 275 14.89 -19.80 9.15
N ARG A 276 14.46 -18.69 8.54
CA ARG A 276 13.70 -18.70 7.28
C ARG A 276 14.55 -19.11 6.08
N VAL A 277 15.83 -18.75 6.10
CA VAL A 277 16.81 -19.21 5.12
C VAL A 277 16.96 -20.73 5.19
N SER A 278 17.01 -21.31 6.39
CA SER A 278 17.14 -22.75 6.60
C SER A 278 15.94 -23.53 6.03
N LYS A 279 14.71 -22.99 6.12
CA LYS A 279 13.51 -23.59 5.52
C LYS A 279 13.57 -23.73 4.00
N HIS A 280 14.35 -22.89 3.33
CA HIS A 280 14.40 -22.78 1.86
C HIS A 280 15.82 -22.91 1.31
N LYS A 281 16.67 -23.68 2.00
CA LYS A 281 18.10 -23.80 1.70
C LYS A 281 18.40 -24.15 0.23
N GLU A 282 17.67 -25.11 -0.35
CA GLU A 282 17.85 -25.54 -1.75
C GLU A 282 17.53 -24.42 -2.74
N PHE A 283 16.40 -23.72 -2.54
CA PHE A 283 16.01 -22.59 -3.37
C PHE A 283 17.06 -21.48 -3.33
N ILE A 284 17.53 -21.12 -2.14
CA ILE A 284 18.49 -20.05 -1.94
C ILE A 284 19.86 -20.43 -2.53
N ALA A 285 20.30 -21.68 -2.35
CA ALA A 285 21.53 -22.18 -2.95
C ALA A 285 21.46 -22.17 -4.48
N SER A 286 20.35 -22.66 -5.06
CA SER A 286 20.20 -22.80 -6.51
C SER A 286 20.09 -21.45 -7.24
N ASN A 287 19.38 -20.47 -6.67
CA ASN A 287 19.05 -19.23 -7.38
C ASN A 287 19.90 -18.03 -6.96
N PHE A 288 20.55 -18.10 -5.80
CA PHE A 288 21.30 -16.98 -5.24
C PHE A 288 22.70 -17.35 -4.75
N ASN A 289 23.18 -18.58 -4.99
CA ASN A 289 24.49 -19.05 -4.50
C ASN A 289 24.62 -18.98 -2.96
N GLY A 290 23.51 -19.18 -2.24
CA GLY A 290 23.46 -19.22 -0.78
C GLY A 290 23.03 -17.90 -0.12
N PRO A 291 23.02 -17.86 1.23
CA PRO A 291 22.39 -16.77 1.98
C PRO A 291 22.99 -15.39 1.67
N LYS A 292 24.33 -15.31 1.60
CA LYS A 292 25.05 -14.06 1.26
C LYS A 292 24.69 -13.52 -0.12
N GLY A 293 24.46 -14.40 -1.09
CA GLY A 293 24.09 -13.96 -2.43
C GLY A 293 22.62 -13.51 -2.50
N LEU A 294 21.73 -14.08 -1.68
CA LEU A 294 20.38 -13.55 -1.52
C LEU A 294 20.36 -12.16 -0.87
N GLU A 295 21.15 -11.97 0.20
CA GLU A 295 21.33 -10.66 0.83
C GLU A 295 21.89 -9.64 -0.18
N SER A 296 22.90 -10.04 -0.94
CA SER A 296 23.48 -9.20 -2.00
C SER A 296 22.46 -8.85 -3.08
N TYR A 297 21.61 -9.79 -3.48
CA TYR A 297 20.51 -9.57 -4.41
C TYR A 297 19.51 -8.54 -3.87
N ILE A 298 19.04 -8.70 -2.63
CA ILE A 298 18.09 -7.76 -1.99
C ILE A 298 18.68 -6.35 -1.94
N ASN A 299 19.96 -6.22 -1.57
CA ASN A 299 20.63 -4.93 -1.50
C ASN A 299 20.87 -4.30 -2.89
N ALA A 300 21.20 -5.11 -3.89
CA ALA A 300 21.36 -4.65 -5.27
C ALA A 300 20.04 -4.13 -5.84
N GLU A 301 18.94 -4.87 -5.63
CA GLU A 301 17.60 -4.46 -6.09
C GLU A 301 17.14 -3.18 -5.37
N LYS A 302 17.37 -3.03 -4.06
CA LYS A 302 17.11 -1.75 -3.35
C LYS A 302 17.85 -0.57 -3.97
N LYS A 303 19.13 -0.76 -4.33
CA LYS A 303 19.94 0.28 -4.99
C LYS A 303 19.40 0.63 -6.37
N GLU A 304 19.02 -0.39 -7.15
CA GLU A 304 18.47 -0.22 -8.50
C GLU A 304 17.11 0.51 -8.49
N ILE A 305 16.25 0.18 -7.53
CA ILE A 305 14.98 0.87 -7.28
C ILE A 305 15.24 2.35 -6.98
N GLY A 306 16.18 2.66 -6.09
CA GLY A 306 16.56 4.05 -5.78
C GLY A 306 17.11 4.81 -6.99
N SER A 307 17.95 4.17 -7.81
CA SER A 307 18.45 4.74 -9.07
C SER A 307 17.30 5.02 -10.06
N SER A 308 16.43 4.03 -10.26
CA SER A 308 15.27 4.15 -11.16
C SER A 308 14.30 5.24 -10.69
N TYR A 309 14.10 5.40 -9.38
CA TYR A 309 13.27 6.46 -8.81
C TYR A 309 13.80 7.85 -9.18
N GLN A 310 15.13 8.05 -9.07
CA GLN A 310 15.77 9.30 -9.46
C GLN A 310 15.61 9.56 -10.96
N THR A 311 15.80 8.53 -11.80
CA THR A 311 15.59 8.62 -13.25
C THR A 311 14.17 9.05 -13.58
N TYR A 312 13.15 8.36 -13.06
CA TYR A 312 11.75 8.70 -13.35
C TYR A 312 11.34 10.07 -12.80
N SER A 313 11.88 10.47 -11.64
CA SER A 313 11.66 11.81 -11.09
C SER A 313 12.27 12.89 -12.00
N ASN A 314 13.47 12.66 -12.53
CA ASN A 314 14.11 13.57 -13.47
C ASN A 314 13.35 13.66 -14.81
N GLU A 315 12.87 12.53 -15.33
CA GLU A 315 12.04 12.50 -16.55
C GLU A 315 10.73 13.27 -16.37
N LEU A 316 10.08 13.12 -15.21
CA LEU A 316 8.88 13.88 -14.85
C LEU A 316 9.20 15.38 -14.78
N HIS A 317 10.27 15.78 -14.09
CA HIS A 317 10.71 17.18 -14.02
C HIS A 317 10.96 17.79 -15.41
N GLN A 318 11.67 17.07 -16.28
CA GLN A 318 11.94 17.53 -17.64
C GLN A 318 10.65 17.69 -18.45
N SER A 319 9.71 16.76 -18.30
CA SER A 319 8.41 16.81 -18.99
C SER A 319 7.57 17.99 -18.51
N LEU A 320 7.51 18.23 -17.20
CA LEU A 320 6.82 19.37 -16.60
C LEU A 320 7.45 20.71 -17.02
N SER A 321 8.78 20.80 -17.09
CA SER A 321 9.49 22.00 -17.58
C SER A 321 9.14 22.34 -19.02
N LYS A 322 8.97 21.33 -19.88
CA LYS A 322 8.57 21.53 -21.27
C LYS A 322 7.09 21.91 -21.39
N LEU A 323 6.21 21.31 -20.59
CA LEU A 323 4.80 21.70 -20.52
C LEU A 323 4.65 23.16 -20.09
N ASP A 324 5.42 23.57 -19.08
CA ASP A 324 5.40 24.93 -18.56
C ASP A 324 5.81 25.97 -19.63
N LYS A 325 6.92 25.71 -20.34
CA LYS A 325 7.38 26.57 -21.43
C LYS A 325 6.39 26.66 -22.60
N GLN A 326 5.62 25.61 -22.87
CA GLN A 326 4.57 25.65 -23.90
C GLN A 326 3.44 26.63 -23.51
N PHE A 327 3.15 26.80 -22.23
CA PHE A 327 2.18 27.80 -21.77
C PHE A 327 2.71 29.24 -21.92
N GLU A 328 4.02 29.45 -21.81
CA GLU A 328 4.64 30.79 -21.89
C GLU A 328 4.87 31.30 -23.32
N GLN A 329 5.00 30.41 -24.31
CA GLN A 329 5.35 30.76 -25.71
C GLN A 329 4.32 31.62 -26.47
N PHE A 330 3.17 31.96 -25.89
CA PHE A 330 2.21 32.90 -26.48
C PHE A 330 2.54 34.38 -26.25
N THR A 331 3.66 34.71 -25.58
CA THR A 331 3.97 36.08 -25.15
C THR A 331 4.80 36.92 -26.13
N ASN A 332 5.40 36.36 -27.19
CA ASN A 332 6.51 37.02 -27.90
C ASN A 332 6.33 37.34 -29.40
N LYS A 333 5.11 37.61 -29.88
CA LYS A 333 4.94 38.32 -31.17
C LYS A 333 3.87 39.39 -31.02
N GLU A 334 4.19 40.63 -31.41
CA GLU A 334 3.26 41.77 -31.53
C GLU A 334 2.19 41.50 -32.61
N MET A 335 1.35 40.49 -32.39
CA MET A 335 0.22 40.18 -33.26
C MET A 335 -1.02 40.80 -32.65
N SER A 336 -1.78 41.51 -33.47
CA SER A 336 -3.09 42.04 -33.09
C SER A 336 -4.13 41.60 -34.11
N VAL A 337 -5.37 41.48 -33.66
CA VAL A 337 -6.53 41.27 -34.54
C VAL A 337 -7.37 42.54 -34.55
N ARG A 338 -7.82 42.94 -35.74
CA ARG A 338 -8.73 44.09 -35.88
C ARG A 338 -10.17 43.60 -35.93
N ILE A 339 -11.00 44.05 -34.99
CA ILE A 339 -12.44 43.75 -34.91
C ILE A 339 -13.21 45.07 -35.00
N GLY A 340 -13.73 45.38 -36.19
CA GLY A 340 -14.35 46.67 -36.46
C GLY A 340 -13.37 47.84 -36.28
N ARG A 341 -13.61 48.68 -35.27
CA ARG A 341 -12.73 49.80 -34.89
C ARG A 341 -11.69 49.46 -33.81
N LEU A 342 -11.81 48.30 -33.18
CA LEU A 342 -10.93 47.88 -32.10
C LEU A 342 -9.75 47.08 -32.64
N THR A 343 -8.57 47.31 -32.07
CA THR A 343 -7.37 46.51 -32.31
C THR A 343 -7.05 45.78 -31.02
N ILE A 344 -7.18 44.45 -31.02
CA ILE A 344 -7.01 43.61 -29.84
C ILE A 344 -5.64 42.92 -29.92
N PRO A 345 -4.73 43.14 -28.96
CA PRO A 345 -3.48 42.39 -28.89
C PRO A 345 -3.76 40.89 -28.69
N LEU A 346 -3.08 40.01 -29.41
CA LEU A 346 -3.15 38.56 -29.15
C LEU A 346 -2.29 38.17 -27.93
N THR A 347 -1.34 39.03 -27.58
CA THR A 347 -0.40 38.86 -26.47
C THR A 347 -1.05 39.22 -25.15
N VAL A 348 -0.88 38.36 -24.15
CA VAL A 348 -1.30 38.65 -22.77
C VAL A 348 -0.36 39.72 -22.17
N GLN A 349 -0.94 40.75 -21.58
CA GLN A 349 -0.25 41.90 -21.01
C GLN A 349 -0.75 42.15 -19.59
N SER A 350 0.11 42.70 -18.73
CA SER A 350 -0.25 43.13 -17.37
C SER A 350 -0.15 44.66 -17.28
N PRO A 351 -1.22 45.40 -17.62
CA PRO A 351 -1.18 46.86 -17.64
C PRO A 351 -1.16 47.46 -16.24
N GLU A 352 -0.45 48.59 -16.10
CA GLU A 352 -0.67 49.50 -14.99
C GLU A 352 -1.96 50.29 -15.25
N VAL A 353 -3.01 49.96 -14.49
CA VAL A 353 -4.38 50.44 -14.71
C VAL A 353 -4.49 51.97 -14.76
N GLU A 354 -3.72 52.64 -13.91
CA GLU A 354 -3.69 54.10 -13.81
C GLU A 354 -3.11 54.76 -15.06
N ALA A 355 -2.13 54.11 -15.69
CA ALA A 355 -1.43 54.58 -16.90
C ALA A 355 -2.15 54.21 -18.22
N MET A 356 -3.30 53.54 -18.17
CA MET A 356 -4.01 53.12 -19.39
C MET A 356 -4.57 54.32 -20.18
N ASP A 357 -4.20 54.40 -21.46
CA ASP A 357 -4.76 55.33 -22.45
C ASP A 357 -6.19 54.97 -22.86
N ASN A 358 -6.97 55.97 -23.27
CA ASN A 358 -8.33 55.76 -23.78
C ASN A 358 -8.29 55.08 -25.16
N GLY A 359 -9.11 54.05 -25.34
CA GLY A 359 -9.28 53.28 -26.57
C GLY A 359 -8.26 52.14 -26.74
N THR A 360 -7.26 52.02 -25.86
CA THR A 360 -6.24 50.96 -25.92
C THR A 360 -6.71 49.72 -25.18
N LEU A 361 -6.83 48.60 -25.89
CA LEU A 361 -7.23 47.31 -25.33
C LEU A 361 -6.01 46.54 -24.83
N PHE A 362 -6.10 46.03 -23.61
CA PHE A 362 -5.14 45.11 -23.04
C PHE A 362 -5.77 43.73 -22.94
N THR A 363 -5.10 42.72 -23.47
CA THR A 363 -5.54 41.33 -23.36
C THR A 363 -4.94 40.75 -22.09
N LEU A 364 -5.79 40.32 -21.15
CA LEU A 364 -5.36 39.70 -19.89
C LEU A 364 -5.42 38.16 -19.99
N VAL A 365 -6.26 37.64 -20.88
CA VAL A 365 -6.45 36.21 -21.07
C VAL A 365 -6.55 35.89 -22.56
N ASN A 366 -5.80 34.88 -23.01
CA ASN A 366 -5.92 34.28 -24.33
C ASN A 366 -6.04 32.76 -24.16
N ARG A 367 -7.21 32.19 -24.51
CA ARG A 367 -7.47 30.75 -24.42
C ARG A 367 -7.85 30.20 -25.79
N LYS A 368 -7.20 29.12 -26.21
CA LYS A 368 -7.56 28.40 -27.43
C LYS A 368 -8.47 27.22 -27.10
N ASN A 369 -9.51 27.05 -27.91
CA ASN A 369 -10.38 25.90 -27.86
C ASN A 369 -9.82 24.76 -28.75
N SER A 370 -10.35 23.56 -28.61
CA SER A 370 -9.90 22.35 -29.34
C SER A 370 -10.09 22.45 -30.86
N ASP A 371 -11.08 23.23 -31.31
CA ASP A 371 -11.34 23.52 -32.72
C ASP A 371 -10.33 24.52 -33.34
N GLY A 372 -9.43 25.08 -32.53
CA GLY A 372 -8.44 26.08 -32.93
C GLY A 372 -8.93 27.53 -32.80
N SER A 373 -10.20 27.76 -32.43
CA SER A 373 -10.69 29.11 -32.13
C SER A 373 -10.03 29.66 -30.87
N ALA A 374 -9.92 30.99 -30.76
CA ALA A 374 -9.31 31.65 -29.62
C ALA A 374 -10.29 32.63 -28.97
N TYR A 375 -10.33 32.65 -27.65
CA TYR A 375 -11.05 33.63 -26.86
C TYR A 375 -10.05 34.57 -26.20
N LEU A 376 -10.19 35.85 -26.50
CA LEU A 376 -9.43 36.93 -25.88
C LEU A 376 -10.33 37.65 -24.90
N ALA A 377 -9.81 37.94 -23.72
CA ALA A 377 -10.52 38.77 -22.76
C ALA A 377 -9.55 39.73 -22.08
N GLY A 378 -10.03 40.90 -21.73
CA GLY A 378 -9.24 41.86 -21.01
C GLY A 378 -9.99 43.14 -20.70
N ILE A 379 -9.26 44.24 -20.57
CA ILE A 379 -9.79 45.51 -20.09
C ILE A 379 -9.35 46.68 -20.97
N TYR A 380 -10.16 47.74 -20.98
CA TYR A 380 -9.83 49.00 -21.64
C TYR A 380 -10.66 50.17 -21.10
N LYS A 381 -10.25 51.41 -21.41
CA LYS A 381 -11.04 52.63 -21.17
C LYS A 381 -11.68 53.06 -22.50
N PRO A 382 -13.01 52.98 -22.68
CA PRO A 382 -13.61 53.09 -24.01
C PRO A 382 -13.55 54.49 -24.65
N ASP A 383 -13.78 55.56 -23.89
CA ASP A 383 -13.65 56.93 -24.41
C ASP A 383 -13.32 57.96 -23.30
N LYS A 384 -13.19 59.25 -23.66
CA LYS A 384 -12.92 60.34 -22.69
C LYS A 384 -14.10 60.66 -21.76
N LYS A 385 -15.33 60.26 -22.10
CA LYS A 385 -16.56 60.56 -21.36
C LYS A 385 -16.86 59.47 -20.32
N ILE A 386 -16.57 58.22 -20.65
CA ILE A 386 -16.64 57.04 -19.79
C ILE A 386 -15.24 56.83 -19.21
N LYS A 387 -15.01 57.39 -18.03
CA LYS A 387 -13.71 57.27 -17.34
C LYS A 387 -13.45 55.88 -16.76
N ASN A 388 -14.45 55.02 -16.76
CA ASN A 388 -14.37 53.73 -16.11
C ASN A 388 -13.71 52.68 -17.01
N ILE A 389 -13.11 51.70 -16.36
CA ILE A 389 -12.57 50.52 -17.01
C ILE A 389 -13.73 49.59 -17.38
N VAL A 390 -13.69 49.06 -18.59
CA VAL A 390 -14.65 48.10 -19.13
C VAL A 390 -13.93 46.80 -19.45
N THR A 391 -14.55 45.67 -19.11
CA THR A 391 -14.08 44.35 -19.50
C THR A 391 -14.61 44.01 -20.89
N TYR A 392 -13.79 43.43 -21.76
CA TYR A 392 -14.24 42.90 -23.05
C TYR A 392 -13.91 41.41 -23.17
N VAL A 393 -14.70 40.72 -24.00
CA VAL A 393 -14.43 39.36 -24.45
C VAL A 393 -14.63 39.30 -25.96
N ALA A 394 -13.71 38.66 -26.67
CA ALA A 394 -13.75 38.47 -28.11
C ALA A 394 -13.44 37.02 -28.48
N ARG A 395 -14.04 36.55 -29.58
CA ARG A 395 -13.73 35.25 -30.18
C ARG A 395 -13.10 35.45 -31.56
N ILE A 396 -12.08 34.66 -31.84
CA ILE A 396 -11.40 34.53 -33.12
C ILE A 396 -11.61 33.11 -33.64
N ASN A 397 -12.02 32.98 -34.88
CA ASN A 397 -12.21 31.69 -35.54
C ASN A 397 -10.85 30.98 -35.78
N PRO A 398 -10.85 29.67 -36.05
CA PRO A 398 -9.63 28.92 -36.33
C PRO A 398 -8.83 29.46 -37.53
N ASP A 399 -9.49 30.15 -38.47
CA ASP A 399 -8.86 30.81 -39.63
C ASP A 399 -8.19 32.16 -39.28
N GLY A 400 -8.20 32.55 -38.00
CA GLY A 400 -7.62 33.80 -37.51
C GLY A 400 -8.52 35.02 -37.72
N LYS A 401 -9.70 34.88 -38.31
CA LYS A 401 -10.64 36.00 -38.48
C LYS A 401 -11.45 36.22 -37.21
N PRO A 402 -11.77 37.48 -36.86
CA PRO A 402 -12.60 37.77 -35.72
C PRO A 402 -14.04 37.31 -35.95
N ALA A 403 -14.62 36.66 -34.95
CA ALA A 403 -16.03 36.27 -34.94
C ALA A 403 -16.89 37.39 -34.32
N TRP A 404 -16.58 37.79 -33.09
CA TRP A 404 -17.32 38.81 -32.36
C TRP A 404 -16.48 39.42 -31.22
N VAL A 405 -16.91 40.58 -30.72
CA VAL A 405 -16.42 41.24 -29.51
C VAL A 405 -17.62 41.78 -28.72
N LYS A 406 -17.58 41.64 -27.39
CA LYS A 406 -18.62 42.11 -26.46
C LYS A 406 -17.98 42.83 -25.28
N ASP A 407 -18.61 43.93 -24.87
CA ASP A 407 -18.21 44.75 -23.73
C ASP A 407 -19.11 44.47 -22.52
N PHE A 408 -18.51 44.47 -21.33
CA PHE A 408 -19.15 44.20 -20.06
C PHE A 408 -18.85 45.35 -19.08
N ASN A 409 -19.82 46.25 -18.95
CA ASN A 409 -19.80 47.39 -18.04
C ASN A 409 -20.86 47.19 -16.95
N VAL A 410 -20.53 46.39 -15.93
CA VAL A 410 -21.42 46.10 -14.81
C VAL A 410 -21.42 47.30 -13.86
N SER A 411 -22.62 47.73 -13.47
CA SER A 411 -22.80 48.79 -12.47
C SER A 411 -23.08 48.17 -11.09
N VAL A 412 -22.42 48.69 -10.05
CA VAL A 412 -22.58 48.24 -8.66
C VAL A 412 -23.96 48.65 -8.17
N ASP A 413 -24.32 49.93 -8.34
CA ASP A 413 -25.67 50.43 -8.09
C ASP A 413 -26.58 50.10 -9.29
N THR A 414 -27.77 49.56 -9.03
CA THR A 414 -28.73 49.21 -10.08
C THR A 414 -29.33 50.42 -10.80
N THR A 415 -29.22 51.61 -10.20
CA THR A 415 -29.86 52.85 -10.69
C THR A 415 -28.90 53.79 -11.42
N VAL A 416 -27.60 53.53 -11.39
CA VAL A 416 -26.57 54.37 -12.02
C VAL A 416 -25.87 53.57 -13.10
N VAL A 417 -25.78 54.13 -14.31
CA VAL A 417 -25.06 53.50 -15.40
C VAL A 417 -23.58 53.85 -15.28
N SER A 418 -22.72 52.85 -15.27
CA SER A 418 -21.26 53.02 -15.30
C SER A 418 -20.74 53.76 -14.06
N ASP A 419 -21.06 53.26 -12.87
CA ASP A 419 -20.55 53.77 -11.59
C ASP A 419 -19.27 53.06 -11.10
N ALA A 420 -18.84 52.00 -11.80
CA ALA A 420 -17.76 51.12 -11.39
C ALA A 420 -16.71 50.86 -12.47
N ASN A 421 -15.48 50.59 -12.04
CA ASN A 421 -14.42 49.99 -12.84
C ASN A 421 -14.62 48.47 -12.90
N ASN A 422 -14.60 47.90 -14.11
CA ASN A 422 -14.88 46.49 -14.36
C ASN A 422 -13.59 45.75 -14.72
N TYR A 423 -13.10 44.95 -13.78
CA TYR A 423 -11.93 44.11 -13.96
C TYR A 423 -12.33 42.70 -14.38
N LEU A 424 -11.58 42.13 -15.33
CA LEU A 424 -11.77 40.76 -15.75
C LEU A 424 -11.30 39.81 -14.63
N GLY A 425 -12.17 38.91 -14.21
CA GLY A 425 -11.82 37.76 -13.37
C GLY A 425 -11.40 36.53 -14.18
N PRO A 426 -11.35 35.35 -13.55
CA PRO A 426 -10.99 34.11 -14.23
C PRO A 426 -11.95 33.78 -15.38
N LEU A 427 -11.41 33.29 -16.49
CA LEU A 427 -12.15 32.83 -17.67
C LEU A 427 -11.85 31.37 -17.97
N VAL A 428 -12.90 30.59 -18.23
CA VAL A 428 -12.84 29.17 -18.62
C VAL A 428 -13.61 28.95 -19.92
N LEU A 429 -13.12 28.03 -20.75
CA LEU A 429 -13.81 27.60 -21.97
C LEU A 429 -14.74 26.42 -21.65
N THR A 430 -15.83 26.33 -22.41
CA THR A 430 -16.79 25.22 -22.39
C THR A 430 -17.00 24.72 -23.81
N GLN A 431 -17.66 23.58 -23.98
CA GLN A 431 -18.03 23.08 -25.32
C GLN A 431 -18.98 24.03 -26.07
N GLU A 432 -19.73 24.88 -25.36
CA GLU A 432 -20.72 25.76 -25.99
C GLU A 432 -20.31 27.23 -26.05
N GLY A 433 -19.10 27.60 -25.59
CA GLY A 433 -18.67 29.00 -25.47
C GLY A 433 -17.69 29.24 -24.33
N CYS A 434 -17.81 30.35 -23.61
CA CYS A 434 -16.91 30.68 -22.49
C CYS A 434 -17.65 31.30 -21.30
N ALA A 435 -17.15 31.03 -20.10
CA ALA A 435 -17.66 31.63 -18.86
C ALA A 435 -16.54 32.41 -18.15
N PHE A 436 -16.91 33.51 -17.51
CA PHE A 436 -15.95 34.36 -16.80
C PHE A 436 -16.62 35.16 -15.69
N LEU A 437 -15.81 35.74 -14.81
CA LEU A 437 -16.27 36.69 -13.81
C LEU A 437 -15.88 38.12 -14.20
N VAL A 438 -16.72 39.09 -13.84
CA VAL A 438 -16.42 40.51 -13.87
C VAL A 438 -16.44 41.03 -12.44
N HIS A 439 -15.32 41.57 -11.97
CA HIS A 439 -15.19 42.21 -10.67
C HIS A 439 -15.36 43.72 -10.83
N ALA A 440 -16.52 44.22 -10.41
CA ALA A 440 -16.84 45.64 -10.47
C ALA A 440 -16.51 46.32 -9.14
N VAL A 441 -15.70 47.39 -9.19
CA VAL A 441 -15.31 48.21 -8.04
C VAL A 441 -15.84 49.63 -8.23
N LYS A 442 -16.65 50.10 -7.29
CA LYS A 442 -17.27 51.43 -7.36
C LYS A 442 -16.20 52.52 -7.44
N THR A 443 -16.36 53.46 -8.35
CA THR A 443 -15.36 54.52 -8.59
C THR A 443 -15.25 55.54 -7.44
N THR A 444 -16.30 55.68 -6.64
CA THR A 444 -16.43 56.67 -5.57
C THR A 444 -16.54 56.06 -4.17
N GLY A 445 -16.22 54.77 -4.00
CA GLY A 445 -16.31 54.09 -2.71
C GLY A 445 -15.69 52.69 -2.71
N GLU A 446 -15.85 51.94 -1.61
CA GLU A 446 -15.26 50.60 -1.44
C GLU A 446 -16.20 49.45 -1.86
N ASP A 447 -17.41 49.76 -2.32
CA ASP A 447 -18.38 48.74 -2.70
C ASP A 447 -17.93 47.97 -3.95
N ARG A 448 -18.16 46.66 -3.89
CA ARG A 448 -17.76 45.71 -4.92
C ARG A 448 -18.90 44.78 -5.28
N LEU A 449 -18.86 44.28 -6.51
CA LEU A 449 -19.80 43.31 -7.04
C LEU A 449 -19.08 42.34 -7.97
N ASN A 450 -19.35 41.05 -7.82
CA ASN A 450 -18.95 40.06 -8.81
C ASN A 450 -20.15 39.66 -9.67
N SER A 451 -19.95 39.63 -10.98
CA SER A 451 -20.94 39.09 -11.92
C SER A 451 -20.36 37.90 -12.66
N PHE A 452 -21.05 36.77 -12.58
CA PHE A 452 -20.75 35.56 -13.36
C PHE A 452 -21.48 35.63 -14.70
N ILE A 453 -20.75 35.49 -15.80
CA ILE A 453 -21.27 35.63 -17.17
C ILE A 453 -20.90 34.38 -17.96
N TYR A 454 -21.89 33.83 -18.68
CA TYR A 454 -21.71 32.71 -19.60
C TYR A 454 -22.17 33.11 -21.01
N LEU A 455 -21.27 33.02 -21.97
CA LEU A 455 -21.51 33.32 -23.38
C LEU A 455 -21.47 32.03 -24.19
N ASP A 456 -22.29 31.97 -25.23
CA ASP A 456 -22.18 30.91 -26.23
C ASP A 456 -21.13 31.21 -27.30
N GLU A 457 -20.93 30.29 -28.26
CA GLU A 457 -19.98 30.44 -29.35
C GLU A 457 -20.25 31.64 -30.28
N LYS A 458 -21.50 32.16 -30.30
CA LYS A 458 -21.91 33.35 -31.07
C LYS A 458 -21.76 34.65 -30.27
N GLY A 459 -21.40 34.54 -28.99
CA GLY A 459 -21.27 35.67 -28.08
C GLY A 459 -22.61 36.11 -27.51
N ASP A 460 -23.66 35.29 -27.63
CA ASP A 460 -24.94 35.54 -27.00
C ASP A 460 -24.86 35.15 -25.52
N GLN A 461 -25.37 36.03 -24.66
CA GLN A 461 -25.32 35.84 -23.22
C GLN A 461 -26.36 34.80 -22.79
N LYS A 462 -25.91 33.59 -22.48
CA LYS A 462 -26.73 32.52 -21.90
C LYS A 462 -27.11 32.82 -20.46
N LEU A 463 -26.18 33.39 -19.70
CA LEU A 463 -26.36 33.65 -18.28
C LEU A 463 -25.60 34.89 -17.83
N SER A 464 -26.20 35.65 -16.91
CA SER A 464 -25.52 36.70 -16.15
C SER A 464 -26.11 36.78 -14.75
N VAL A 465 -25.31 36.47 -13.74
CA VAL A 465 -25.74 36.38 -12.34
C VAL A 465 -24.86 37.26 -11.47
N ARG A 466 -25.50 38.15 -10.69
CA ARG A 466 -24.84 38.92 -9.62
C ARG A 466 -24.57 38.00 -8.43
N LEU A 467 -23.31 37.80 -8.09
CA LEU A 467 -22.93 36.97 -6.95
C LEU A 467 -23.11 37.74 -5.64
N LYS A 468 -23.54 37.04 -4.59
CA LYS A 468 -23.62 37.59 -3.24
C LYS A 468 -22.24 37.85 -2.62
N ASP A 469 -21.23 37.11 -3.08
CA ASP A 469 -19.87 37.26 -2.62
C ASP A 469 -19.20 38.47 -3.30
N LYS A 470 -18.59 39.33 -2.48
CA LYS A 470 -17.89 40.55 -2.92
C LYS A 470 -16.35 40.38 -2.95
N THR A 471 -15.83 39.22 -2.56
CA THR A 471 -14.39 38.94 -2.56
C THR A 471 -13.83 38.79 -3.97
N TYR A 472 -12.52 39.00 -4.14
CA TYR A 472 -11.88 38.98 -5.44
C TYR A 472 -11.92 37.57 -6.06
N PRO A 473 -12.36 37.42 -7.32
CA PRO A 473 -12.45 36.11 -7.97
C PRO A 473 -11.07 35.60 -8.36
N ARG A 474 -10.71 34.40 -7.90
CA ARG A 474 -9.36 33.81 -8.06
C ARG A 474 -9.30 32.73 -9.12
N LYS A 475 -10.26 31.79 -9.10
CA LYS A 475 -10.31 30.67 -10.03
C LYS A 475 -11.74 30.39 -10.48
N LEU A 476 -11.86 29.92 -11.71
CA LEU A 476 -13.09 29.43 -12.30
C LEU A 476 -12.78 28.12 -13.02
N LEU A 477 -13.51 27.08 -12.69
CA LEU A 477 -13.49 25.80 -13.39
C LEU A 477 -14.85 25.49 -13.98
N TYR A 478 -14.85 24.72 -15.05
CA TYR A 478 -16.04 24.09 -15.60
C TYR A 478 -15.91 22.57 -15.44
N SER A 479 -16.94 21.95 -14.87
CA SER A 479 -17.05 20.50 -14.71
C SER A 479 -18.07 19.98 -15.71
N GLU A 480 -17.59 19.29 -16.75
CA GLU A 480 -18.45 18.64 -17.75
C GLU A 480 -19.36 17.58 -17.12
N LYS A 481 -18.84 16.81 -16.14
CA LYS A 481 -19.56 15.74 -15.44
C LYS A 481 -20.89 16.23 -14.86
N ASN A 482 -20.87 17.41 -14.24
CA ASN A 482 -22.02 17.98 -13.54
C ASN A 482 -22.66 19.15 -14.28
N ASN A 483 -22.14 19.50 -15.47
CA ASN A 483 -22.50 20.69 -16.23
C ASN A 483 -22.58 21.95 -15.34
N SER A 484 -21.53 22.17 -14.56
CA SER A 484 -21.50 23.19 -13.50
C SER A 484 -20.17 23.93 -13.47
N PHE A 485 -20.22 25.18 -13.00
CA PHE A 485 -19.08 26.04 -12.78
C PHE A 485 -18.70 26.05 -11.31
N ILE A 486 -17.41 26.06 -11.03
CA ILE A 486 -16.85 26.11 -9.68
C ILE A 486 -16.01 27.36 -9.57
N MET A 487 -16.42 28.24 -8.66
CA MET A 487 -15.83 29.55 -8.45
C MET A 487 -15.10 29.55 -7.12
N LEU A 488 -13.86 30.04 -7.11
CA LEU A 488 -13.09 30.31 -5.89
C LEU A 488 -12.83 31.80 -5.82
N LEU A 489 -13.28 32.43 -4.74
CA LEU A 489 -13.09 33.85 -4.44
C LEU A 489 -12.35 34.00 -3.09
N LYS A 490 -11.43 34.96 -3.00
CA LYS A 490 -10.65 35.21 -1.78
C LYS A 490 -10.13 36.64 -1.73
N GLY A 491 -10.25 37.28 -0.58
CA GLY A 491 -9.67 38.59 -0.31
C GLY A 491 -10.36 39.74 -1.03
N LYS A 492 -9.83 40.95 -0.89
CA LYS A 492 -10.43 42.15 -1.51
C LYS A 492 -9.76 42.51 -2.83
N GLU A 493 -8.43 42.55 -2.84
CA GLU A 493 -7.64 43.06 -3.96
C GLU A 493 -7.16 41.95 -4.90
N GLU A 494 -6.69 42.34 -6.09
CA GLU A 494 -6.01 41.41 -7.02
C GLU A 494 -4.79 40.74 -6.38
N ILE A 495 -4.06 41.46 -5.51
CA ILE A 495 -2.94 40.93 -4.77
C ILE A 495 -3.45 40.32 -3.47
N GLN A 496 -3.14 39.04 -3.24
CA GLN A 496 -3.60 38.32 -2.05
C GLN A 496 -2.89 38.83 -0.79
N ASN A 497 -3.65 39.05 0.29
CA ASN A 497 -3.06 39.31 1.60
C ASN A 497 -2.60 37.97 2.21
N ASN A 498 -1.29 37.86 2.42
CA ASN A 498 -0.67 36.65 2.95
C ASN A 498 -0.41 36.72 4.46
N ALA A 499 -0.57 37.91 5.07
CA ALA A 499 -0.29 38.15 6.48
C ALA A 499 -1.54 38.02 7.37
N GLU A 500 -2.71 38.37 6.84
CA GLU A 500 -3.97 38.31 7.58
C GLU A 500 -4.84 37.12 7.14
N PRO A 501 -5.63 36.53 8.04
CA PRO A 501 -6.61 35.52 7.68
C PRO A 501 -7.66 36.12 6.72
N GLU A 502 -7.82 35.51 5.55
CA GLU A 502 -8.90 35.85 4.61
C GLU A 502 -9.79 34.63 4.37
N SER A 503 -11.08 34.87 4.20
CA SER A 503 -12.01 33.80 3.84
C SER A 503 -11.85 33.42 2.37
N ILE A 504 -11.74 32.12 2.10
CA ILE A 504 -11.90 31.51 0.78
C ILE A 504 -13.35 31.08 0.65
N SER A 505 -14.07 31.69 -0.29
CA SER A 505 -15.40 31.27 -0.68
C SER A 505 -15.32 30.42 -1.93
N ILE A 506 -15.77 29.17 -1.81
CA ILE A 506 -15.91 28.26 -2.95
C ILE A 506 -17.38 27.94 -3.16
N GLY A 507 -17.84 28.03 -4.41
CA GLY A 507 -19.22 27.77 -4.76
C GLY A 507 -19.36 27.11 -6.11
N SER A 508 -20.46 26.37 -6.27
CA SER A 508 -20.85 25.77 -7.53
C SER A 508 -22.17 26.35 -8.04
N ALA A 509 -22.23 26.63 -9.34
CA ALA A 509 -23.44 27.03 -10.03
C ALA A 509 -23.63 26.19 -11.30
N ASN A 510 -24.86 25.76 -11.59
CA ASN A 510 -25.14 25.07 -12.86
C ASN A 510 -25.14 26.07 -14.04
N VAL A 511 -25.24 25.56 -15.27
CA VAL A 511 -25.34 26.41 -16.48
C VAL A 511 -26.58 27.31 -16.55
N LEU A 512 -27.59 27.06 -15.71
CA LEU A 512 -28.80 27.89 -15.58
C LEU A 512 -28.62 29.03 -14.56
N GLY A 513 -27.53 29.01 -13.80
CA GLY A 513 -27.21 30.01 -12.78
C GLY A 513 -27.71 29.70 -11.38
N ASP A 514 -28.30 28.52 -11.17
CA ASP A 514 -28.68 28.09 -9.82
C ASP A 514 -27.42 27.76 -9.03
N VAL A 515 -27.29 28.39 -7.87
CA VAL A 515 -26.22 28.08 -6.91
C VAL A 515 -26.54 26.73 -6.28
N LEU A 516 -25.74 25.71 -6.60
CA LEU A 516 -25.90 24.36 -6.08
C LEU A 516 -25.44 24.28 -4.63
N TRP A 517 -24.29 24.89 -4.34
CA TRP A 517 -23.73 24.98 -2.99
C TRP A 517 -22.70 26.11 -2.91
N ARG A 518 -22.44 26.55 -1.67
CA ARG A 518 -21.37 27.49 -1.33
C ARG A 518 -20.83 27.15 0.05
N LYS A 519 -19.52 27.21 0.21
CA LYS A 519 -18.81 26.98 1.47
C LYS A 519 -17.70 28.00 1.63
N ASP A 520 -17.50 28.45 2.86
CA ASP A 520 -16.47 29.42 3.20
C ASP A 520 -15.44 28.75 4.13
N TYR A 521 -14.16 28.94 3.80
CA TYR A 521 -13.00 28.46 4.55
C TYR A 521 -12.15 29.65 4.99
N SER A 522 -11.28 29.48 5.99
CA SER A 522 -10.38 30.54 6.43
C SER A 522 -8.93 30.07 6.36
N ILE A 523 -8.08 30.83 5.69
CA ILE A 523 -6.65 30.58 5.61
C ILE A 523 -5.88 31.90 5.69
N THR A 524 -4.69 31.87 6.30
CA THR A 524 -3.71 32.96 6.17
C THR A 524 -2.65 32.53 5.17
N GLY A 525 -2.62 33.16 4.00
CA GLY A 525 -1.76 32.79 2.87
C GLY A 525 -2.44 33.05 1.52
N ASN A 526 -1.97 32.39 0.45
CA ASN A 526 -2.52 32.52 -0.90
C ASN A 526 -3.04 31.19 -1.46
N VAL A 527 -3.99 31.30 -2.38
CA VAL A 527 -4.41 30.21 -3.25
C VAL A 527 -3.71 30.37 -4.60
N VAL A 528 -3.05 29.30 -5.04
CA VAL A 528 -2.35 29.24 -6.31
C VAL A 528 -3.24 28.62 -7.38
N ASP A 529 -3.91 27.51 -7.06
CA ASP A 529 -4.78 26.83 -8.03
C ASP A 529 -5.98 26.09 -7.43
N LEU A 530 -6.97 25.87 -8.29
CA LEU A 530 -8.13 25.01 -8.05
C LEU A 530 -8.14 23.93 -9.12
N ILE A 531 -8.05 22.67 -8.71
CA ILE A 531 -7.77 21.54 -9.59
C ILE A 531 -8.93 20.54 -9.52
N PRO A 532 -9.59 20.19 -10.63
CA PRO A 532 -10.62 19.16 -10.61
C PRO A 532 -9.99 17.78 -10.40
N VAL A 533 -10.61 16.90 -9.62
CA VAL A 533 -10.25 15.48 -9.44
C VAL A 533 -11.51 14.60 -9.57
N ILE A 534 -11.36 13.27 -9.71
CA ILE A 534 -12.47 12.34 -10.01
C ILE A 534 -13.66 12.44 -9.04
N ASP A 535 -13.41 12.78 -7.78
CA ASP A 535 -14.38 12.81 -6.68
C ASP A 535 -14.45 14.18 -5.98
N GLY A 536 -14.09 15.26 -6.68
CA GLY A 536 -14.18 16.62 -6.14
C GLY A 536 -13.13 17.58 -6.69
N TYR A 537 -12.53 18.38 -5.81
CA TYR A 537 -11.59 19.43 -6.17
C TYR A 537 -10.44 19.50 -5.17
N LEU A 538 -9.25 19.88 -5.62
CA LEU A 538 -8.14 20.27 -4.77
C LEU A 538 -7.91 21.77 -4.85
N ILE A 539 -7.70 22.41 -3.70
CA ILE A 539 -7.12 23.74 -3.61
C ILE A 539 -5.66 23.58 -3.24
N ALA A 540 -4.76 24.20 -3.99
CA ALA A 540 -3.34 24.24 -3.70
C ALA A 540 -2.88 25.69 -3.53
N GLY A 541 -1.95 25.91 -2.59
CA GLY A 541 -1.43 27.25 -2.33
C GLY A 541 -0.36 27.26 -1.25
N ASN A 542 -0.11 28.43 -0.69
CA ASN A 542 0.85 28.62 0.39
C ASN A 542 0.16 29.16 1.63
N TYR A 543 0.55 28.68 2.81
CA TYR A 543 0.03 29.11 4.09
C TYR A 543 1.13 29.69 4.97
N SER A 544 0.75 30.69 5.78
CA SER A 544 1.44 31.02 7.02
C SER A 544 0.69 30.46 8.23
N VAL A 545 -0.65 30.39 8.15
CA VAL A 545 -1.50 29.74 9.16
C VAL A 545 -2.63 28.97 8.47
N ILE A 546 -2.78 27.70 8.82
CA ILE A 546 -3.89 26.85 8.38
C ILE A 546 -4.34 25.95 9.52
N LYS A 547 -5.64 25.65 9.59
CA LYS A 547 -6.20 24.68 10.53
C LYS A 547 -6.60 23.43 9.78
N ASP A 548 -6.50 22.27 10.41
CA ASP A 548 -7.10 21.04 9.88
C ASP A 548 -8.54 20.82 10.38
N LEU A 549 -9.15 19.74 9.92
CA LEU A 549 -10.51 19.35 10.29
C LEU A 549 -10.68 19.06 11.79
N ALA A 550 -9.60 18.69 12.49
CA ALA A 550 -9.59 18.49 13.93
C ALA A 550 -9.38 19.82 14.70
N GLY A 551 -9.24 20.93 13.99
CA GLY A 551 -8.95 22.25 14.56
C GLY A 551 -7.48 22.44 14.95
N LYS A 552 -6.60 21.48 14.64
CA LYS A 552 -5.17 21.62 14.90
C LYS A 552 -4.60 22.66 13.95
N GLU A 553 -3.85 23.59 14.52
CA GLU A 553 -3.31 24.72 13.80
C GLU A 553 -1.85 24.48 13.40
N TYR A 554 -1.54 24.79 12.15
CA TYR A 554 -0.21 24.71 11.56
C TYR A 554 0.24 26.13 11.24
N ARG A 555 1.37 26.55 11.81
CA ARG A 555 1.93 27.89 11.63
C ARG A 555 3.36 27.81 11.11
N THR A 556 3.72 28.71 10.20
CA THR A 556 5.11 29.01 9.84
C THR A 556 5.64 30.16 10.72
N LYS A 557 6.90 30.60 10.53
CA LYS A 557 7.39 31.82 11.21
C LYS A 557 6.82 33.08 10.53
N ILE A 558 5.61 33.46 10.95
CA ILE A 558 4.85 34.61 10.43
C ILE A 558 5.67 35.92 10.49
N SER A 559 6.42 36.14 11.57
CA SER A 559 7.25 37.36 11.74
C SER A 559 8.35 37.51 10.68
N SER A 560 8.77 36.38 10.10
CA SER A 560 9.77 36.33 9.03
C SER A 560 9.13 36.18 7.64
N GLN A 561 7.80 36.29 7.55
CA GLN A 561 6.99 36.07 6.35
C GLN A 561 7.27 34.70 5.68
N GLU A 562 7.66 33.70 6.47
CA GLU A 562 7.85 32.35 5.97
C GLU A 562 6.50 31.76 5.53
N CYS A 563 6.55 30.94 4.48
CA CYS A 563 5.39 30.25 3.93
C CYS A 563 5.72 28.78 3.65
N SER A 564 4.69 27.95 3.68
CA SER A 564 4.79 26.54 3.31
C SER A 564 3.63 26.13 2.41
N PRO A 565 3.81 25.11 1.55
CA PRO A 565 2.76 24.64 0.66
C PRO A 565 1.62 23.94 1.41
N PHE A 566 0.39 24.05 0.92
CA PHE A 566 -0.71 23.19 1.34
C PHE A 566 -1.49 22.65 0.16
N VAL A 567 -2.18 21.54 0.41
CA VAL A 567 -3.19 20.98 -0.49
C VAL A 567 -4.42 20.66 0.33
N MET A 568 -5.59 21.11 -0.12
CA MET A 568 -6.88 20.89 0.54
C MET A 568 -7.82 20.17 -0.42
N LYS A 569 -8.36 19.03 0.01
CA LYS A 569 -9.38 18.28 -0.73
C LYS A 569 -10.78 18.72 -0.31
N ILE A 570 -11.60 18.97 -1.32
CA ILE A 570 -12.99 19.34 -1.22
C ILE A 570 -13.82 18.35 -2.03
N SER A 571 -14.96 17.92 -1.49
CA SER A 571 -15.90 17.02 -2.19
C SER A 571 -16.62 17.73 -3.34
N GLU A 572 -17.35 16.96 -4.16
CA GLU A 572 -18.19 17.52 -5.23
C GLU A 572 -19.30 18.47 -4.72
N HIS A 573 -19.65 18.38 -3.44
CA HIS A 573 -20.63 19.23 -2.78
C HIS A 573 -20.00 20.37 -1.97
N GLY A 574 -18.71 20.60 -2.17
CA GLY A 574 -17.98 21.69 -1.54
C GLY A 574 -17.54 21.39 -0.12
N GLU A 575 -17.76 20.19 0.43
CA GLU A 575 -17.40 19.84 1.81
C GLU A 575 -15.90 19.61 1.94
N TRP A 576 -15.32 20.07 3.04
CA TRP A 576 -13.92 19.85 3.34
C TRP A 576 -13.69 18.39 3.73
N VAL A 577 -12.92 17.68 2.92
CA VAL A 577 -12.59 16.27 3.11
C VAL A 577 -11.26 16.10 3.83
N GLU A 578 -10.24 16.84 3.40
CA GLU A 578 -8.89 16.70 3.93
C GLU A 578 -8.09 17.98 3.71
N VAL A 579 -7.11 18.25 4.58
CA VAL A 579 -6.06 19.21 4.31
C VAL A 579 -4.72 18.60 4.69
N ASN A 580 -3.72 18.80 3.84
CA ASN A 580 -2.35 18.42 4.13
C ASN A 580 -1.46 19.66 4.06
N PRO A 581 -1.14 20.27 5.23
CA PRO A 581 -0.11 21.27 5.35
C PRO A 581 1.26 20.59 5.18
N ILE A 582 2.02 21.01 4.17
CA ILE A 582 3.30 20.37 3.82
C ILE A 582 4.40 21.11 4.57
N SER A 583 4.78 20.58 5.74
CA SER A 583 5.84 21.17 6.56
C SER A 583 7.19 21.04 5.86
N THR A 584 7.83 22.18 5.61
CA THR A 584 9.13 22.26 4.94
C THR A 584 10.20 22.81 5.91
N PRO A 585 11.47 22.38 5.80
CA PRO A 585 12.53 22.86 6.70
C PRO A 585 12.88 24.34 6.45
N SER A 586 12.53 24.87 5.29
CA SER A 586 12.71 26.26 4.86
C SER A 586 11.41 26.82 4.30
N SER A 587 11.35 28.14 4.12
CA SER A 587 10.21 28.80 3.46
C SER A 587 10.13 28.40 2.00
N ILE A 588 8.99 27.88 1.57
CA ILE A 588 8.75 27.41 0.21
C ILE A 588 7.46 28.02 -0.31
N TYR A 589 7.58 28.75 -1.41
CA TYR A 589 6.49 29.39 -2.12
C TYR A 589 6.20 28.64 -3.43
N ILE A 590 5.05 27.97 -3.49
CA ILE A 590 4.47 27.41 -4.71
C ILE A 590 3.96 28.54 -5.60
N ASP A 591 4.39 28.52 -6.84
CA ASP A 591 3.97 29.44 -7.89
C ASP A 591 3.00 28.78 -8.87
N ARG A 592 3.25 27.49 -9.20
CA ARG A 592 2.49 26.76 -10.21
C ARG A 592 2.04 25.41 -9.72
N VAL A 593 0.90 24.97 -10.28
CA VAL A 593 0.40 23.62 -10.09
C VAL A 593 0.10 23.01 -11.44
N ILE A 594 0.64 21.82 -11.70
CA ILE A 594 0.42 21.07 -12.92
C ILE A 594 -0.20 19.71 -12.55
N LYS A 595 -1.47 19.55 -12.91
CA LYS A 595 -2.13 18.24 -12.85
C LYS A 595 -1.73 17.42 -14.08
N VAL A 596 -1.03 16.31 -13.84
CA VAL A 596 -0.78 15.28 -14.85
C VAL A 596 -1.93 14.27 -14.83
N ASN A 597 -2.29 13.77 -13.66
CA ASN A 597 -3.49 12.97 -13.43
C ASN A 597 -3.87 13.05 -11.95
N ASP A 598 -4.93 12.35 -11.52
CA ASP A 598 -5.38 12.39 -10.13
C ASP A 598 -4.38 11.80 -9.13
N ASN A 599 -3.46 10.95 -9.60
CA ASN A 599 -2.37 10.41 -8.79
C ASN A 599 -1.08 11.24 -8.90
N SER A 600 -1.12 12.37 -9.61
CA SER A 600 0.05 13.16 -9.96
C SER A 600 -0.30 14.62 -10.16
N ILE A 601 -0.31 15.33 -9.05
CA ILE A 601 -0.53 16.77 -8.98
C ILE A 601 0.77 17.36 -8.49
N ASN A 602 1.35 18.24 -9.30
CA ASN A 602 2.73 18.68 -9.15
C ASN A 602 2.72 20.13 -8.72
N LEU A 603 3.19 20.40 -7.49
CA LEU A 603 3.37 21.74 -6.94
C LEU A 603 4.80 22.18 -7.23
N ILE A 604 4.95 23.31 -7.90
CA ILE A 604 6.24 23.81 -8.36
C ILE A 604 6.43 25.23 -7.80
N GLY A 605 7.58 25.47 -7.19
CA GLY A 605 7.83 26.69 -6.44
C GLY A 605 9.30 27.00 -6.22
N PHE A 606 9.58 27.90 -5.28
CA PHE A 606 10.94 28.30 -4.90
C PHE A 606 11.11 28.34 -3.39
N GLN A 607 12.35 28.23 -2.93
CA GLN A 607 12.69 28.45 -1.53
C GLN A 607 12.72 29.95 -1.23
N GLU A 608 11.56 30.56 -1.02
CA GLU A 608 11.39 31.99 -0.82
C GLU A 608 10.31 32.32 0.22
N THR A 609 10.31 33.55 0.72
CA THR A 609 9.29 34.11 1.62
C THR A 609 8.18 34.79 0.81
N PHE A 610 7.06 35.12 1.46
CA PHE A 610 5.97 35.83 0.76
C PHE A 610 6.38 37.20 0.19
N SER A 611 7.28 37.94 0.86
CA SER A 611 7.75 39.25 0.36
C SER A 611 8.63 39.11 -0.87
N THR A 612 9.57 38.16 -0.84
CA THR A 612 10.54 37.99 -1.93
C THR A 612 9.96 37.29 -3.15
N ALA A 613 8.97 36.40 -2.96
CA ALA A 613 8.32 35.69 -4.05
C ALA A 613 7.51 36.61 -4.98
N ARG A 614 6.98 37.74 -4.47
CA ARG A 614 6.12 38.66 -5.24
C ARG A 614 6.81 39.28 -6.45
N ASP A 615 8.11 39.52 -6.34
CA ASP A 615 8.88 40.24 -7.36
C ASP A 615 9.64 39.28 -8.30
N LYS A 616 9.48 37.96 -8.13
CA LYS A 616 10.16 36.96 -8.95
C LYS A 616 9.29 36.52 -10.11
N THR A 617 9.85 36.60 -11.31
CA THR A 617 9.36 35.85 -12.45
C THR A 617 9.77 34.38 -12.28
N PHE A 618 8.81 33.48 -12.40
CA PHE A 618 9.07 32.06 -12.36
C PHE A 618 9.99 31.63 -13.52
N ASP A 619 11.07 30.93 -13.20
CA ASP A 619 11.97 30.32 -14.19
C ASP A 619 12.38 28.91 -13.76
N MET A 620 11.93 27.91 -14.53
CA MET A 620 12.29 26.49 -14.36
C MET A 620 13.78 26.20 -14.58
N SER A 621 14.56 27.13 -15.12
CA SER A 621 16.01 26.96 -15.29
C SER A 621 16.79 27.19 -13.97
N GLY A 622 16.17 27.85 -12.99
CA GLY A 622 16.73 28.09 -11.66
C GLY A 622 16.58 26.91 -10.71
N LYS A 623 17.02 27.10 -9.45
CA LYS A 623 16.71 26.17 -8.36
C LYS A 623 15.24 26.33 -7.99
N PHE A 624 14.42 25.35 -8.37
CA PHE A 624 13.00 25.28 -8.00
C PHE A 624 12.76 24.09 -7.09
N PHE A 625 11.72 24.21 -6.27
CA PHE A 625 11.22 23.17 -5.41
C PHE A 625 10.07 22.43 -6.09
N TYR A 626 10.02 21.12 -5.88
CA TYR A 626 9.02 20.26 -6.49
C TYR A 626 8.40 19.32 -5.46
N ILE A 627 7.06 19.32 -5.42
CA ILE A 627 6.27 18.33 -4.66
C ILE A 627 5.30 17.63 -5.59
N MET A 628 5.33 16.30 -5.56
CA MET A 628 4.27 15.48 -6.13
C MET A 628 3.29 15.08 -5.05
N THR A 629 2.00 15.40 -5.24
CA THR A 629 0.88 14.95 -4.41
C THR A 629 -0.13 14.15 -5.26
N MET A 630 -1.12 13.54 -4.62
CA MET A 630 -2.24 12.85 -5.26
C MET A 630 -3.59 13.33 -4.73
N LEU A 631 -4.67 12.77 -5.26
CA LEU A 631 -6.05 13.18 -4.95
C LEU A 631 -6.40 13.14 -3.46
N ASN A 632 -5.75 12.30 -2.65
CA ASN A 632 -5.95 12.25 -1.19
C ASN A 632 -4.93 13.14 -0.45
N THR A 633 -4.34 14.11 -1.13
CA THR A 633 -3.36 15.06 -0.60
C THR A 633 -2.02 14.47 -0.11
N GLN A 634 -1.82 13.15 -0.18
CA GLN A 634 -0.58 12.50 0.25
C GLN A 634 0.61 12.92 -0.62
N VAL A 635 1.70 13.33 0.04
CA VAL A 635 2.96 13.65 -0.63
C VAL A 635 3.70 12.38 -1.05
N ILE A 636 4.02 12.28 -2.34
CA ILE A 636 4.62 11.11 -2.98
C ILE A 636 6.12 11.29 -3.17
N SER A 637 6.53 12.49 -3.56
CA SER A 637 7.92 12.84 -3.84
C SER A 637 8.14 14.30 -3.49
N THR A 638 9.33 14.59 -2.98
CA THR A 638 9.84 15.94 -2.78
C THR A 638 11.26 15.98 -3.31
N ASN A 639 11.57 16.98 -4.14
CA ASN A 639 12.96 17.28 -4.50
C ASN A 639 13.33 18.63 -3.87
N TYR A 640 14.34 18.61 -3.01
CA TYR A 640 14.84 19.77 -2.27
C TYR A 640 16.02 20.43 -3.00
#